data_AF-A0A142L6S5-F1
#
_entry.id   AF-A0A142L6S5-F1
#
_cell.length_a   1.000
_cell.length_b   1.000
_cell.length_c   1.000
_cell.angle_alpha   90.00
_cell.angle_beta   90.00
_cell.angle_gamma   90.00
#
_symmetry.space_group_name_H-M   'P 1'
#
loop_
_entity.id
_entity.type
_entity.pdbx_description
1 polymer ?
#
loop_
_entity_poly.entity_id
_entity_poly.type
_entity_poly.pdbx_seq_one_letter_code
_entity_poly.pdbx_strand_id
1 'polypeptide(L)'
;MRIAFLLSFLLFSVTFFNCSAQEETIITGRVMEKRKSEPIPFVSIGFKGTKIGITSDFEGNYTLRTTQQVDSIIVSYVGYKTARIKIKQGQKQFVKIELEEQTNDLLEIVVRPGENPALRIVKKAQEMRNQNDANNLAAFEYDNYTKIDVSMDNISEKMRNNKLFKPIKGLFDTSNQIKNEEGKYILPIMISETYSHFYQHNNPSISKEIIKASSVKGFGIEQGSYVMDMLGGSLLQINFNQNWLRLLGKDFISPIASGSNTYYIYTLRDSVFIDGLKCYQIQLNLKRDEDLGFIGTMWITDSSFAIKRIHVELSPSANINFIDRLKIQQEMIPTGKKAWLPYKTRLILNVAELSSNTSGFIAKMYRTNTNFILNKKKPIDFFDVQIERDYESIERNSNYWDTLRTEPFTATEKQMFTIIDSVKNLPAIKTYLDIVRLVLEGHYRKNKVDIGPYLLFLGYNEVESMRVRLGFRTNMNFSKHWVLRPYIAYGLGDEKFKYGLGIDYVLSRKKWSIASIQFKNDYDILGVTDVNQNNTLQVNNGMSNLFAALSFGAPGTRINRTMEVQANFIKQVNRDITYRLGIQHTYFEPVGSFVFAYEKNPHRGRTGTPVLAENFRYTAASFELRYAYKELMVIRGSQRIRVTLPKAPAFTFLYTRGFRGLLGGNFDYDKVQLNISQHITTGFLGNADFNLTVGKIFGRLPYPMLDVPRGNPTPIYSDKNYSLMNLYEFVADEYSQLLYIQHFEGLFTNRIPLLKKWKLRNFAAAKMAFGHLTHQNNFILPPTNSEGRPLSPVYQYGNVPYTEVAYGFENIFKFISISSIHRLTYLKNKDVRKWGLNVGISLVF
;
A
#
# COMPACT_ATOMS: atom_id res chain seq x y z
N MET A 1 -70.82 -37.83 47.24
CA MET A 1 -69.65 -38.12 46.36
C MET A 1 -69.17 -36.93 45.51
N ARG A 2 -69.99 -35.95 45.09
CA ARG A 2 -69.54 -34.84 44.21
C ARG A 2 -68.68 -33.76 44.89
N ILE A 3 -68.84 -33.52 46.20
CA ILE A 3 -68.08 -32.49 46.94
C ILE A 3 -66.66 -32.97 47.29
N ALA A 4 -66.48 -34.27 47.58
CA ALA A 4 -65.17 -34.85 47.87
C ALA A 4 -64.24 -34.88 46.64
N PHE A 5 -64.81 -35.05 45.43
CA PHE A 5 -64.05 -35.00 44.17
C PHE A 5 -63.61 -33.57 43.81
N LEU A 6 -64.44 -32.55 44.11
CA LEU A 6 -64.11 -31.14 43.91
C LEU A 6 -63.04 -30.63 44.88
N LEU A 7 -63.07 -31.07 46.15
CA LEU A 7 -62.02 -30.75 47.13
C LEU A 7 -60.69 -31.47 46.84
N SER A 8 -60.73 -32.70 46.31
CA SER A 8 -59.52 -33.42 45.87
C SER A 8 -58.90 -32.78 44.63
N PHE A 9 -59.70 -32.28 43.68
CA PHE A 9 -59.21 -31.56 42.50
C PHE A 9 -58.65 -30.17 42.85
N LEU A 10 -59.23 -29.49 43.86
CA LEU A 10 -58.72 -28.21 44.35
C LEU A 10 -57.39 -28.38 45.13
N LEU A 11 -57.24 -29.44 45.92
CA LEU A 11 -55.96 -29.76 46.59
C LEU A 11 -54.86 -30.23 45.62
N PHE A 12 -55.23 -30.89 44.52
CA PHE A 12 -54.29 -31.28 43.46
C PHE A 12 -53.88 -30.07 42.58
N SER A 13 -54.75 -29.06 42.42
CA SER A 13 -54.43 -27.82 41.71
C SER A 13 -53.43 -26.92 42.47
N VAL A 14 -53.53 -26.85 43.80
CA VAL A 14 -52.65 -26.00 44.64
C VAL A 14 -51.24 -26.58 44.81
N THR A 15 -51.03 -27.89 44.56
CA THR A 15 -49.72 -28.53 44.67
C THR A 15 -48.88 -28.46 43.39
N PHE A 16 -49.46 -28.10 42.24
CA PHE A 16 -48.72 -27.93 40.97
C PHE A 16 -48.19 -26.51 40.71
N PHE A 17 -48.57 -25.50 41.50
CA PHE A 17 -48.14 -24.10 41.29
C PHE A 17 -46.83 -23.70 41.98
N ASN A 18 -46.18 -24.59 42.74
CA ASN A 18 -44.87 -24.35 43.35
C ASN A 18 -43.72 -24.95 42.54
N CYS A 19 -43.79 -24.89 41.21
CA CYS A 19 -42.58 -24.99 40.41
C CYS A 19 -41.85 -23.64 40.52
N SER A 20 -40.99 -23.48 41.53
CA SER A 20 -40.06 -22.35 41.59
C SER A 20 -39.23 -22.35 40.31
N ALA A 21 -39.58 -21.47 39.37
CA ALA A 21 -38.69 -21.11 38.28
C ALA A 21 -37.41 -20.59 38.95
N GLN A 22 -36.27 -21.25 38.73
CA GLN A 22 -34.99 -20.74 39.23
C GLN A 22 -34.78 -19.35 38.63
N GLU A 23 -34.77 -18.31 39.47
CA GLU A 23 -34.59 -16.93 39.02
C GLU A 23 -33.19 -16.78 38.40
N GLU A 24 -33.16 -16.51 37.08
CA GLU A 24 -31.93 -16.36 36.33
C GLU A 24 -31.18 -15.08 36.77
N THR A 25 -29.96 -15.25 37.26
CA THR A 25 -29.07 -14.13 37.55
C THR A 25 -28.33 -13.74 36.28
N ILE A 26 -28.55 -12.51 35.78
CA ILE A 26 -27.92 -11.99 34.57
C ILE A 26 -27.04 -10.79 34.93
N ILE A 27 -25.72 -10.92 34.73
CA ILE A 27 -24.76 -9.84 34.91
C ILE A 27 -24.34 -9.33 33.53
N THR A 28 -24.72 -8.09 33.21
CA THR A 28 -24.16 -7.36 32.07
C THR A 28 -23.12 -6.38 32.56
N GLY A 29 -22.18 -5.97 31.72
CA GLY A 29 -21.16 -5.03 32.17
C GLY A 29 -20.12 -4.72 31.12
N ARG A 30 -19.13 -3.92 31.53
CA ARG A 30 -17.95 -3.57 30.74
C ARG A 30 -16.71 -3.55 31.61
N VAL A 31 -15.62 -4.14 31.14
CA VAL A 31 -14.31 -4.16 31.80
C VAL A 31 -13.39 -3.12 31.18
N MET A 32 -12.82 -2.25 32.02
CA MET A 32 -11.89 -1.20 31.61
C MET A 32 -10.64 -1.18 32.48
N GLU A 33 -9.56 -0.63 31.93
CA GLU A 33 -8.32 -0.30 32.61
C GLU A 33 -8.53 0.91 33.52
N LYS A 34 -8.11 0.84 34.78
CA LYS A 34 -8.40 1.89 35.77
C LYS A 34 -7.71 3.23 35.46
N ARG A 35 -6.48 3.23 34.91
CA ARG A 35 -5.71 4.47 34.66
C ARG A 35 -5.99 5.09 33.30
N LYS A 36 -6.06 4.28 32.26
CA LYS A 36 -6.19 4.66 30.84
C LYS A 36 -7.64 4.70 30.39
N SER A 37 -8.57 4.13 31.17
CA SER A 37 -9.98 3.96 30.79
C SER A 37 -10.18 3.17 29.48
N GLU A 38 -9.17 2.39 29.05
CA GLU A 38 -9.23 1.53 27.87
C GLU A 38 -10.06 0.27 28.16
N PRO A 39 -10.95 -0.16 27.25
CA PRO A 39 -11.61 -1.44 27.41
C PRO A 39 -10.59 -2.57 27.32
N ILE A 40 -10.73 -3.56 28.20
CA ILE A 40 -9.85 -4.72 28.22
C ILE A 40 -10.60 -5.89 27.57
N PRO A 41 -10.12 -6.38 26.40
CA PRO A 41 -10.74 -7.49 25.72
C PRO A 41 -10.38 -8.82 26.37
N PHE A 42 -11.23 -9.83 26.19
CA PHE A 42 -10.95 -11.20 26.58
C PHE A 42 -10.64 -11.41 28.07
N VAL A 43 -11.15 -10.52 28.93
CA VAL A 43 -11.05 -10.64 30.39
C VAL A 43 -11.88 -11.82 30.84
N SER A 44 -11.29 -12.73 31.61
CA SER A 44 -11.98 -13.88 32.16
C SER A 44 -12.86 -13.45 33.33
N ILE A 45 -14.17 -13.68 33.22
CA ILE A 45 -15.18 -13.30 34.21
C ILE A 45 -16.00 -14.56 34.52
N GLY A 46 -15.97 -15.02 35.76
CA GLY A 46 -16.71 -16.22 36.17
C GLY A 46 -17.37 -16.07 37.54
N PHE A 47 -18.43 -16.82 37.78
CA PHE A 47 -19.01 -16.87 39.13
C PHE A 47 -18.08 -17.66 40.05
N LYS A 48 -17.77 -17.07 41.21
CA LYS A 48 -16.87 -17.66 42.19
C LYS A 48 -17.35 -19.05 42.59
N GLY A 49 -16.43 -20.02 42.58
CA GLY A 49 -16.72 -21.41 42.98
C GLY A 49 -17.44 -22.25 41.93
N THR A 50 -17.74 -21.70 40.75
CA THR A 50 -18.39 -22.43 39.64
C THR A 50 -17.46 -22.54 38.44
N LYS A 51 -17.84 -23.39 37.47
CA LYS A 51 -17.22 -23.43 36.13
C LYS A 51 -17.92 -22.49 35.13
N ILE A 52 -18.91 -21.73 35.59
CA ILE A 52 -19.70 -20.84 34.75
C ILE A 52 -18.95 -19.52 34.62
N GLY A 53 -18.40 -19.29 33.43
CA GLY A 53 -17.66 -18.08 33.13
C GLY A 53 -17.68 -17.76 31.64
N ILE A 54 -17.39 -16.51 31.34
CA ILE A 54 -17.28 -15.98 30.00
C ILE A 54 -16.03 -15.11 29.90
N THR A 55 -15.78 -14.62 28.70
CA THR A 55 -14.76 -13.61 28.44
C THR A 55 -15.39 -12.36 27.86
N SER A 56 -14.85 -11.19 28.17
CA SER A 56 -15.29 -9.95 27.51
C SER A 56 -15.01 -9.94 26.00
N ASP A 57 -15.82 -9.19 25.24
CA ASP A 57 -15.62 -8.88 23.82
C ASP A 57 -14.50 -7.84 23.59
N PHE A 58 -14.31 -7.35 22.36
CA PHE A 58 -13.24 -6.38 22.05
C PHE A 58 -13.43 -5.01 22.70
N GLU A 59 -14.67 -4.65 22.99
CA GLU A 59 -15.09 -3.43 23.66
C GLU A 59 -15.12 -3.61 25.18
N GLY A 60 -14.74 -4.79 25.69
CA GLY A 60 -14.74 -5.13 27.10
C GLY A 60 -16.12 -5.46 27.66
N ASN A 61 -17.17 -5.51 26.84
CA ASN A 61 -18.51 -5.85 27.29
C ASN A 61 -18.65 -7.34 27.55
N TYR A 62 -19.55 -7.70 28.46
CA TYR A 62 -19.80 -9.09 28.83
C TYR A 62 -21.24 -9.29 29.28
N THR A 63 -21.76 -10.51 29.11
CA THR A 63 -23.08 -10.93 29.62
C THR A 63 -22.97 -12.33 30.19
N LEU A 64 -22.90 -12.43 31.51
CA LEU A 64 -22.76 -13.68 32.25
C LEU A 64 -24.12 -14.07 32.85
N ARG A 65 -24.52 -15.34 32.73
CA ARG A 65 -25.83 -15.83 33.19
C ARG A 65 -25.68 -17.11 34.01
N THR A 66 -26.49 -17.26 35.06
CA THR A 66 -26.56 -18.50 35.85
C THR A 66 -27.90 -18.62 36.56
N THR A 67 -28.30 -19.85 36.82
CA THR A 67 -29.38 -20.19 37.75
C THR A 67 -28.86 -20.74 39.09
N GLN A 68 -27.54 -20.91 39.23
CA GLN A 68 -26.89 -21.35 40.48
C GLN A 68 -26.81 -20.22 41.50
N GLN A 69 -26.91 -20.54 42.79
CA GLN A 69 -26.71 -19.58 43.88
C GLN A 69 -25.22 -19.21 44.00
N VAL A 70 -24.89 -17.96 43.68
CA VAL A 70 -23.52 -17.42 43.66
C VAL A 70 -23.52 -16.00 44.23
N ASP A 71 -22.53 -15.63 45.03
CA ASP A 71 -22.47 -14.34 45.75
C ASP A 71 -21.60 -13.28 45.04
N SER A 72 -20.71 -13.73 44.16
CA SER A 72 -19.66 -12.89 43.60
C SER A 72 -19.15 -13.42 42.26
N ILE A 73 -18.64 -12.49 41.44
CA ILE A 73 -17.87 -12.78 40.24
C ILE A 73 -16.39 -12.56 40.52
N ILE A 74 -15.56 -13.43 39.93
CA ILE A 74 -14.11 -13.30 39.86
C ILE A 74 -13.77 -12.79 38.46
N VAL A 75 -12.97 -11.74 38.42
CA VAL A 75 -12.52 -11.09 37.18
C VAL A 75 -11.01 -11.13 37.17
N SER A 76 -10.44 -11.74 36.13
CA SER A 76 -8.99 -11.93 36.01
C SER A 76 -8.51 -11.65 34.59
N TYR A 77 -7.37 -10.94 34.51
CA TYR A 77 -6.69 -10.67 33.25
C TYR A 77 -5.19 -10.52 33.48
N VAL A 78 -4.38 -10.87 32.49
CA VAL A 78 -2.91 -10.91 32.63
C VAL A 78 -2.36 -9.49 32.70
N GLY A 79 -1.51 -9.25 33.70
CA GLY A 79 -0.96 -7.93 33.98
C GLY A 79 -1.86 -7.06 34.86
N TYR A 80 -2.94 -7.63 35.43
CA TYR A 80 -3.90 -6.91 36.28
C TYR A 80 -4.17 -7.66 37.58
N LYS A 81 -4.51 -6.90 38.62
CA LYS A 81 -4.98 -7.48 39.89
C LYS A 81 -6.34 -8.16 39.68
N THR A 82 -6.49 -9.37 40.23
CA THR A 82 -7.77 -10.09 40.20
C THR A 82 -8.80 -9.32 41.03
N ALA A 83 -9.93 -8.97 40.43
CA ALA A 83 -11.03 -8.32 41.13
C ALA A 83 -12.10 -9.33 41.56
N ARG A 84 -12.68 -9.12 42.73
CA ARG A 84 -13.80 -9.90 43.26
C ARG A 84 -14.95 -8.95 43.53
N ILE A 85 -16.08 -9.15 42.85
CA ILE A 85 -17.19 -8.20 42.88
C ILE A 85 -18.43 -8.94 43.36
N LYS A 86 -19.07 -8.42 44.42
CA LYS A 86 -20.33 -8.96 44.94
C LYS A 86 -21.46 -8.66 43.96
N ILE A 87 -22.40 -9.60 43.83
CA ILE A 87 -23.56 -9.48 42.95
C ILE A 87 -24.84 -9.82 43.72
N LYS A 88 -25.98 -9.35 43.22
CA LYS A 88 -27.31 -9.69 43.75
C LYS A 88 -27.89 -10.89 42.99
N GLN A 89 -28.33 -11.92 43.68
CA GLN A 89 -28.91 -13.13 43.07
C GLN A 89 -30.32 -12.87 42.52
N GLY A 90 -30.74 -13.64 41.52
CA GLY A 90 -32.09 -13.66 40.97
C GLY A 90 -32.48 -12.45 40.11
N GLN A 91 -31.55 -11.53 39.85
CA GLN A 91 -31.84 -10.29 39.13
C GLN A 91 -30.84 -9.97 38.02
N LYS A 92 -31.34 -9.22 37.03
CA LYS A 92 -30.51 -8.60 36.00
C LYS A 92 -29.85 -7.33 36.55
N GLN A 93 -28.52 -7.24 36.45
CA GLN A 93 -27.78 -6.06 36.92
C GLN A 93 -26.60 -5.71 36.00
N PHE A 94 -26.27 -4.41 35.95
CA PHE A 94 -25.12 -3.90 35.21
C PHE A 94 -23.96 -3.65 36.18
N VAL A 95 -22.77 -4.17 35.87
CA VAL A 95 -21.56 -4.04 36.69
C VAL A 95 -20.42 -3.49 35.81
N LYS A 96 -19.97 -2.27 36.09
CA LYS A 96 -18.74 -1.71 35.50
C LYS A 96 -17.55 -2.23 36.29
N ILE A 97 -16.56 -2.79 35.61
CA ILE A 97 -15.35 -3.34 36.24
C ILE A 97 -14.15 -2.51 35.82
N GLU A 98 -13.40 -1.98 36.78
CA GLU A 98 -12.15 -1.27 36.54
C GLU A 98 -10.99 -2.09 37.12
N LEU A 99 -10.14 -2.63 36.25
CA LEU A 99 -8.99 -3.45 36.64
C LEU A 99 -7.75 -2.56 36.80
N GLU A 100 -7.00 -2.79 37.87
CA GLU A 100 -5.72 -2.14 38.13
C GLU A 100 -4.58 -2.94 37.52
N GLU A 101 -3.73 -2.29 36.71
CA GLU A 101 -2.45 -2.86 36.28
C GLU A 101 -1.65 -3.32 37.52
N GLN A 102 -1.16 -4.56 37.46
CA GLN A 102 -0.26 -5.14 38.43
C GLN A 102 1.17 -4.94 37.93
N THR A 103 1.88 -3.95 38.49
CA THR A 103 3.33 -3.83 38.35
C THR A 103 3.97 -5.03 39.05
N ASN A 104 4.32 -6.05 38.26
CA ASN A 104 5.30 -7.03 38.72
C ASN A 104 6.67 -6.39 38.50
N ASP A 105 7.38 -6.09 39.59
CA ASP A 105 8.84 -6.06 39.51
C ASP A 105 9.28 -7.38 38.90
N LEU A 106 10.28 -7.34 38.00
CA LEU A 106 10.89 -8.52 37.41
C LEU A 106 11.43 -9.39 38.55
N LEU A 107 10.58 -10.27 39.09
CA LEU A 107 11.05 -11.40 39.87
C LEU A 107 11.95 -12.19 38.93
N GLU A 108 13.21 -12.26 39.33
CA GLU A 108 14.23 -13.12 38.76
C GLU A 108 13.57 -14.42 38.31
N ILE A 109 13.66 -14.71 37.02
CA ILE A 109 13.09 -15.92 36.45
C ILE A 109 13.84 -17.09 37.11
N VAL A 110 13.27 -17.64 38.18
CA VAL A 110 13.75 -18.89 38.76
C VAL A 110 13.43 -19.98 37.75
N VAL A 111 14.38 -20.23 36.85
CA VAL A 111 14.38 -21.38 35.95
C VAL A 111 14.55 -22.60 36.85
N ARG A 112 13.43 -23.19 37.28
CA ARG A 112 13.44 -24.49 37.93
C ARG A 112 13.93 -25.52 36.89
N PRO A 113 14.77 -26.50 37.25
CA PRO A 113 15.14 -27.57 36.34
C PRO A 113 13.86 -28.29 35.84
N GLY A 114 13.59 -28.17 34.54
CA GLY A 114 12.38 -28.69 33.88
C GLY A 114 12.05 -27.91 32.60
N GLU A 115 11.41 -28.57 31.61
CA GLU A 115 10.98 -27.88 30.39
C GLU A 115 9.86 -26.88 30.68
N ASN A 116 10.00 -25.62 30.24
CA ASN A 116 8.97 -24.59 30.40
C ASN A 116 7.62 -25.10 29.84
N PRO A 117 6.56 -25.23 30.67
CA PRO A 117 5.27 -25.78 30.22
C PRO A 117 4.64 -24.99 29.06
N ALA A 118 4.86 -23.68 29.01
CA ALA A 118 4.41 -22.82 27.91
C ALA A 118 5.11 -23.18 26.61
N LEU A 119 6.43 -23.39 26.68
CA LEU A 119 7.24 -23.77 25.53
C LEU A 119 6.78 -25.12 24.94
N ARG A 120 6.42 -26.08 25.79
CA ARG A 120 5.86 -27.37 25.35
C ARG A 120 4.55 -27.20 24.57
N ILE A 121 3.64 -26.34 25.04
CA ILE A 121 2.37 -26.03 24.36
C ILE A 121 2.65 -25.33 23.02
N VAL A 122 3.57 -24.35 23.01
CA VAL A 122 3.95 -23.62 21.79
C VAL A 122 4.62 -24.52 20.77
N LYS A 123 5.51 -25.44 21.18
CA LYS A 123 6.11 -26.45 20.30
C LYS A 123 5.04 -27.32 19.64
N LYS A 124 4.05 -27.80 20.40
CA LYS A 124 2.91 -28.55 19.81
C LYS A 124 2.09 -27.69 18.84
N ALA A 125 1.87 -26.42 19.16
CA ALA A 125 1.22 -25.49 18.26
C ALA A 125 2.04 -25.27 16.97
N GLN A 126 3.38 -25.22 17.05
CA GLN A 126 4.28 -25.15 15.90
C GLN A 126 4.20 -26.43 15.04
N GLU A 127 4.18 -27.61 15.66
CA GLU A 127 4.05 -28.91 14.99
C GLU A 127 2.69 -29.04 14.26
N MET A 128 1.61 -28.58 14.89
CA MET A 128 0.26 -28.63 14.33
C MET A 128 -0.10 -27.43 13.46
N ARG A 129 0.78 -26.43 13.36
CA ARG A 129 0.55 -25.16 12.65
C ARG A 129 0.05 -25.35 11.23
N ASN A 130 0.69 -26.23 10.47
CA ASN A 130 0.32 -26.50 9.08
C ASN A 130 -1.07 -27.17 8.98
N GLN A 131 -1.46 -27.99 9.97
CA GLN A 131 -2.79 -28.61 10.01
C GLN A 131 -3.89 -27.60 10.36
N ASN A 132 -3.54 -26.66 11.25
CA ASN A 132 -4.43 -25.61 11.75
C ASN A 132 -4.52 -24.40 10.79
N ASP A 133 -3.61 -24.27 9.84
CA ASP A 133 -3.63 -23.22 8.83
C ASP A 133 -4.82 -23.39 7.87
N ALA A 134 -5.50 -22.28 7.57
CA ALA A 134 -6.53 -22.18 6.53
C ALA A 134 -6.04 -22.69 5.16
N ASN A 135 -4.74 -22.63 4.89
CA ASN A 135 -4.10 -23.17 3.68
C ASN A 135 -4.27 -24.69 3.53
N ASN A 136 -4.58 -25.43 4.60
CA ASN A 136 -4.82 -26.87 4.56
C ASN A 136 -6.20 -27.24 3.98
N LEU A 137 -7.11 -26.27 3.85
CA LEU A 137 -8.38 -26.45 3.15
C LEU A 137 -8.12 -26.48 1.63
N ALA A 138 -8.98 -27.16 0.86
CA ALA A 138 -8.87 -27.11 -0.59
C ALA A 138 -9.26 -25.72 -1.16
N ALA A 139 -10.29 -25.12 -0.56
CA ALA A 139 -10.84 -23.81 -0.85
C ALA A 139 -11.69 -23.35 0.34
N PHE A 140 -11.93 -22.05 0.47
CA PHE A 140 -12.94 -21.52 1.38
C PHE A 140 -13.50 -20.20 0.86
N GLU A 141 -14.76 -19.93 1.18
CA GLU A 141 -15.43 -18.67 0.86
C GLU A 141 -16.23 -18.19 2.08
N TYR A 142 -16.40 -16.88 2.22
CA TYR A 142 -17.17 -16.27 3.31
C TYR A 142 -17.66 -14.88 2.91
N ASP A 143 -18.71 -14.42 3.59
CA ASP A 143 -19.08 -13.01 3.57
C ASP A 143 -18.18 -12.24 4.54
N ASN A 144 -17.72 -11.07 4.12
CA ASN A 144 -16.83 -10.21 4.87
C ASN A 144 -17.47 -8.83 5.04
N TYR A 145 -17.57 -8.40 6.29
CA TYR A 145 -17.92 -7.03 6.65
C TYR A 145 -16.71 -6.36 7.28
N THR A 146 -16.27 -5.23 6.71
CA THR A 146 -15.13 -4.45 7.18
C THR A 146 -15.57 -3.02 7.45
N LYS A 147 -15.20 -2.50 8.62
CA LYS A 147 -15.37 -1.11 9.04
C LYS A 147 -14.00 -0.52 9.32
N ILE A 148 -13.68 0.62 8.72
CA ILE A 148 -12.45 1.35 9.02
C ILE A 148 -12.79 2.78 9.40
N ASP A 149 -12.38 3.20 10.60
CA ASP A 149 -12.42 4.58 11.06
C ASP A 149 -11.00 5.15 11.17
N VAL A 150 -10.84 6.39 10.74
CA VAL A 150 -9.59 7.15 10.81
C VAL A 150 -9.89 8.45 11.53
N SER A 151 -9.15 8.72 12.59
CA SER A 151 -9.31 9.91 13.41
C SER A 151 -7.96 10.57 13.66
N MET A 152 -7.94 11.91 13.74
CA MET A 152 -6.79 12.68 14.19
C MET A 152 -6.75 12.65 15.72
N ASP A 153 -5.60 12.40 16.33
CA ASP A 153 -5.40 12.48 17.79
C ASP A 153 -4.44 13.62 18.17
N ASN A 154 -4.31 13.91 19.47
CA ASN A 154 -3.38 14.90 20.02
C ASN A 154 -3.41 16.28 19.32
N ILE A 155 -4.60 16.85 19.15
CA ILE A 155 -4.80 18.15 18.48
C ILE A 155 -4.35 19.29 19.42
N SER A 156 -3.16 19.85 19.16
CA SER A 156 -2.58 20.92 19.98
C SER A 156 -3.47 22.18 20.05
N GLU A 157 -3.38 22.95 21.14
CA GLU A 157 -4.11 24.23 21.26
C GLU A 157 -3.78 25.21 20.14
N LYS A 158 -2.51 25.27 19.74
CA LYS A 158 -2.05 26.08 18.62
C LYS A 158 -2.76 25.67 17.32
N MET A 159 -2.96 24.37 17.10
CA MET A 159 -3.67 23.87 15.94
C MET A 159 -5.17 24.16 16.02
N ARG A 160 -5.80 23.95 17.19
CA ARG A 160 -7.22 24.30 17.44
C ARG A 160 -7.52 25.78 17.19
N ASN A 161 -6.58 26.66 17.54
CA ASN A 161 -6.71 28.10 17.39
C ASN A 161 -6.21 28.63 16.02
N ASN A 162 -5.65 27.77 15.17
CA ASN A 162 -5.23 28.13 13.82
C ASN A 162 -6.46 28.50 12.96
N LYS A 163 -6.29 29.45 12.04
CA LYS A 163 -7.35 29.92 11.12
C LYS A 163 -8.06 28.77 10.38
N LEU A 164 -7.37 27.65 10.13
CA LEU A 164 -7.92 26.45 9.50
C LEU A 164 -8.94 25.70 10.39
N PHE A 165 -8.71 25.64 11.70
CA PHE A 165 -9.55 24.88 12.65
C PHE A 165 -10.54 25.77 13.41
N LYS A 166 -10.41 27.10 13.33
CA LYS A 166 -11.38 28.06 13.90
C LYS A 166 -12.85 27.75 13.56
N PRO A 167 -13.22 27.38 12.31
CA PRO A 167 -14.62 27.09 11.96
C PRO A 167 -15.18 25.84 12.65
N ILE A 168 -14.31 24.94 13.09
CA ILE A 168 -14.67 23.71 13.81
C ILE A 168 -14.28 23.77 15.28
N LYS A 169 -13.93 24.96 15.80
CA LYS A 169 -13.47 25.14 17.17
C LYS A 169 -14.49 24.63 18.20
N GLY A 170 -15.78 24.91 17.96
CA GLY A 170 -16.88 24.46 18.83
C GLY A 170 -17.08 22.95 18.88
N LEU A 171 -16.50 22.18 17.96
CA LEU A 171 -16.48 20.71 18.06
C LEU A 171 -15.42 20.19 19.02
N PHE A 172 -14.45 21.04 19.39
CA PHE A 172 -13.43 20.75 20.39
C PHE A 172 -13.82 21.20 21.81
N ASP A 173 -14.93 21.91 22.01
CA ASP A 173 -15.33 22.47 23.30
C ASP A 173 -16.40 21.56 23.99
N THR A 174 -15.90 20.74 24.92
CA THR A 174 -16.51 20.04 26.09
C THR A 174 -17.84 19.28 26.02
N SER A 175 -18.81 19.53 25.13
CA SER A 175 -20.06 18.75 25.07
C SER A 175 -20.11 17.70 23.94
N ASN A 176 -19.27 17.87 22.91
CA ASN A 176 -19.21 17.00 21.71
C ASN A 176 -17.86 16.29 21.53
N GLN A 177 -17.04 16.25 22.58
CA GLN A 177 -15.70 15.69 22.53
C GLN A 177 -15.73 14.16 22.43
N ILE A 178 -15.30 13.62 21.29
CA ILE A 178 -15.07 12.18 21.14
C ILE A 178 -13.73 11.86 21.79
N LYS A 179 -13.77 11.00 22.81
CA LYS A 179 -12.57 10.39 23.36
C LYS A 179 -12.37 9.03 22.72
N ASN A 180 -11.12 8.73 22.37
CA ASN A 180 -10.75 7.36 22.04
C ASN A 180 -10.79 6.49 23.32
N GLU A 181 -10.49 5.20 23.15
CA GLU A 181 -10.44 4.24 24.25
C GLU A 181 -9.43 4.63 25.33
N GLU A 182 -8.42 5.44 25.00
CA GLU A 182 -7.38 5.92 25.92
C GLU A 182 -7.77 7.24 26.62
N GLY A 183 -9.01 7.70 26.45
CA GLY A 183 -9.48 8.96 27.00
C GLY A 183 -8.96 10.22 26.28
N LYS A 184 -8.18 10.08 25.19
CA LYS A 184 -7.65 11.19 24.40
C LYS A 184 -8.70 11.71 23.42
N TYR A 185 -8.75 13.03 23.26
CA TYR A 185 -9.62 13.67 22.29
C TYR A 185 -9.20 13.35 20.86
N ILE A 186 -10.18 12.95 20.05
CA ILE A 186 -9.98 12.64 18.64
C ILE A 186 -10.95 13.42 17.76
N LEU A 187 -10.50 13.80 16.57
CA LEU A 187 -11.33 14.35 15.51
C LEU A 187 -11.52 13.27 14.44
N PRO A 188 -12.74 12.73 14.26
CA PRO A 188 -12.99 11.74 13.22
C PRO A 188 -12.81 12.36 11.84
N ILE A 189 -11.96 11.75 11.02
CA ILE A 189 -11.66 12.19 9.65
C ILE A 189 -12.49 11.42 8.65
N MET A 190 -12.60 10.11 8.85
CA MET A 190 -13.25 9.21 7.93
C MET A 190 -13.82 8.01 8.67
N ILE A 191 -14.96 7.53 8.19
CA ILE A 191 -15.47 6.22 8.46
C ILE A 191 -15.87 5.55 7.14
N SER A 192 -15.56 4.27 7.04
CA SER A 192 -15.82 3.45 5.87
C SER A 192 -16.40 2.11 6.27
N GLU A 193 -17.31 1.61 5.44
CA GLU A 193 -17.93 0.30 5.56
C GLU A 193 -17.81 -0.40 4.20
N THR A 194 -17.47 -1.68 4.21
CA THR A 194 -17.36 -2.51 3.01
C THR A 194 -17.95 -3.87 3.31
N TYR A 195 -18.86 -4.32 2.46
CA TYR A 195 -19.39 -5.67 2.45
C TYR A 195 -18.96 -6.36 1.16
N SER A 196 -18.30 -7.50 1.31
CA SER A 196 -17.76 -8.28 0.21
C SER A 196 -17.99 -9.76 0.41
N HIS A 197 -17.86 -10.52 -0.68
CA HIS A 197 -17.77 -11.98 -0.62
C HIS A 197 -16.37 -12.39 -1.06
N PHE A 198 -15.69 -13.12 -0.20
CA PHE A 198 -14.32 -13.53 -0.38
C PHE A 198 -14.25 -15.00 -0.79
N TYR A 199 -13.37 -15.31 -1.73
CA TYR A 199 -13.09 -16.65 -2.22
C TYR A 199 -11.59 -16.92 -2.14
N GLN A 200 -11.23 -18.10 -1.65
CA GLN A 200 -9.88 -18.62 -1.64
C GLN A 200 -9.85 -20.00 -2.29
N HIS A 201 -8.85 -20.21 -3.13
CA HIS A 201 -8.42 -21.53 -3.58
C HIS A 201 -6.97 -21.71 -3.12
N ASN A 202 -6.61 -22.85 -2.52
CA ASN A 202 -5.29 -23.00 -1.88
C ASN A 202 -4.25 -23.72 -2.75
N ASN A 203 -4.66 -24.50 -3.77
CA ASN A 203 -3.71 -25.18 -4.66
C ASN A 203 -4.11 -25.11 -6.15
N PRO A 204 -3.80 -24.01 -6.87
CA PRO A 204 -2.88 -22.95 -6.48
C PRO A 204 -3.48 -21.97 -5.48
N SER A 205 -2.63 -21.34 -4.66
CA SER A 205 -3.03 -20.32 -3.67
C SER A 205 -3.38 -19.01 -4.37
N ILE A 206 -4.67 -18.79 -4.60
CA ILE A 206 -5.27 -17.69 -5.35
C ILE A 206 -6.56 -17.23 -4.66
N SER A 207 -6.81 -15.93 -4.67
CA SER A 207 -7.94 -15.31 -3.96
C SER A 207 -8.68 -14.33 -4.85
N LYS A 208 -9.97 -14.19 -4.58
CA LYS A 208 -10.84 -13.20 -5.21
C LYS A 208 -11.77 -12.61 -4.18
N GLU A 209 -11.94 -11.30 -4.22
CA GLU A 209 -12.90 -10.57 -3.42
C GLU A 209 -13.88 -9.84 -4.34
N ILE A 210 -15.17 -10.06 -4.11
CA ILE A 210 -16.24 -9.35 -4.81
C ILE A 210 -16.84 -8.36 -3.82
N ILE A 211 -16.54 -7.08 -4.01
CA ILE A 211 -17.10 -5.98 -3.22
C ILE A 211 -18.54 -5.76 -3.70
N LYS A 212 -19.49 -6.10 -2.83
CA LYS A 212 -20.93 -6.00 -3.08
C LYS A 212 -21.51 -4.66 -2.65
N ALA A 213 -20.95 -4.03 -1.63
CA ALA A 213 -21.32 -2.68 -1.20
C ALA A 213 -20.14 -2.00 -0.52
N SER A 214 -19.98 -0.70 -0.72
CA SER A 214 -18.96 0.11 -0.05
C SER A 214 -19.49 1.52 0.19
N SER A 215 -19.34 2.01 1.40
CA SER A 215 -19.71 3.38 1.80
C SER A 215 -18.52 4.02 2.50
N VAL A 216 -18.15 5.23 2.10
CA VAL A 216 -17.14 6.01 2.80
C VAL A 216 -17.64 7.43 3.00
N LYS A 217 -17.55 7.90 4.24
CA LYS A 217 -17.77 9.28 4.63
C LYS A 217 -16.50 9.81 5.27
N GLY A 218 -15.97 10.92 4.77
CA GLY A 218 -14.82 11.55 5.37
C GLY A 218 -14.47 12.90 4.77
N PHE A 219 -13.56 13.62 5.43
CA PHE A 219 -13.03 14.90 4.99
C PHE A 219 -12.18 14.71 3.73
N GLY A 220 -12.63 15.25 2.61
CA GLY A 220 -11.86 15.25 1.36
C GLY A 220 -11.70 13.87 0.74
N ILE A 221 -12.51 12.91 1.17
CA ILE A 221 -12.58 11.58 0.59
C ILE A 221 -13.87 11.50 -0.22
N GLU A 222 -13.70 11.33 -1.53
CA GLU A 222 -14.78 11.10 -2.48
C GLU A 222 -14.95 9.60 -2.72
N GLN A 223 -16.15 9.22 -3.14
CA GLN A 223 -16.41 7.89 -3.66
C GLN A 223 -15.49 7.64 -4.87
N GLY A 224 -14.80 6.50 -4.88
CA GLY A 224 -13.81 6.17 -5.91
C GLY A 224 -12.45 6.88 -5.78
N SER A 225 -12.13 7.46 -4.62
CA SER A 225 -10.80 8.01 -4.32
C SER A 225 -9.75 6.91 -4.03
N TYR A 226 -8.48 7.26 -4.18
CA TYR A 226 -7.34 6.36 -3.93
C TYR A 226 -7.32 5.80 -2.49
N VAL A 227 -7.71 6.62 -1.51
CA VAL A 227 -7.81 6.20 -0.10
C VAL A 227 -8.85 5.08 0.05
N MET A 228 -9.98 5.14 -0.67
CA MET A 228 -11.00 4.08 -0.69
C MET A 228 -10.47 2.78 -1.29
N ASP A 229 -9.65 2.86 -2.34
CA ASP A 229 -9.02 1.73 -3.03
C ASP A 229 -7.99 1.00 -2.17
N MET A 230 -7.26 1.73 -1.33
CA MET A 230 -6.29 1.18 -0.38
C MET A 230 -6.92 0.60 0.89
N LEU A 231 -8.14 1.04 1.24
CA LEU A 231 -8.80 0.64 2.50
C LEU A 231 -9.93 -0.37 2.28
N GLY A 232 -10.58 -0.38 1.11
CA GLY A 232 -11.77 -1.19 0.81
C GLY A 232 -11.50 -2.58 0.24
N GLY A 233 -10.32 -3.17 0.47
CA GLY A 233 -9.98 -4.53 0.03
C GLY A 233 -9.27 -5.34 1.12
N SER A 234 -9.30 -6.66 1.02
CA SER A 234 -8.67 -7.64 1.92
C SER A 234 -7.12 -7.60 2.00
N LEU A 235 -6.52 -6.43 1.80
CA LEU A 235 -5.08 -6.18 1.76
C LEU A 235 -4.35 -6.55 3.06
N LEU A 236 -5.07 -6.73 4.17
CA LEU A 236 -4.54 -7.14 5.46
C LEU A 236 -5.20 -8.43 5.95
N GLN A 237 -4.88 -9.56 5.29
CA GLN A 237 -5.12 -10.88 5.86
C GLN A 237 -3.97 -11.27 6.79
N ILE A 238 -4.25 -11.29 8.10
CA ILE A 238 -3.28 -11.67 9.11
C ILE A 238 -3.46 -13.16 9.40
N ASN A 239 -2.42 -13.96 9.14
CA ASN A 239 -2.40 -15.39 9.42
C ASN A 239 -1.16 -15.74 10.27
N PHE A 240 -1.35 -15.85 11.58
CA PHE A 240 -0.28 -16.20 12.52
C PHE A 240 0.27 -17.63 12.34
N ASN A 241 -0.31 -18.47 11.48
CA ASN A 241 0.28 -19.77 11.12
C ASN A 241 1.44 -19.65 10.12
N GLN A 242 1.71 -18.46 9.57
CA GLN A 242 2.90 -18.21 8.77
C GLN A 242 4.12 -17.92 9.67
N ASN A 243 5.34 -18.19 9.19
CA ASN A 243 6.55 -17.86 9.96
C ASN A 243 6.75 -16.34 10.09
N TRP A 244 6.46 -15.60 9.02
CA TRP A 244 6.65 -14.16 8.92
C TRP A 244 5.35 -13.48 8.49
N LEU A 245 5.01 -12.39 9.16
CA LEU A 245 3.86 -11.53 8.87
C LEU A 245 4.38 -10.24 8.26
N ARG A 246 4.11 -10.03 6.97
CA ARG A 246 4.47 -8.77 6.29
C ARG A 246 3.43 -7.70 6.59
N LEU A 247 3.75 -6.75 7.45
CA LEU A 247 2.89 -5.64 7.85
C LEU A 247 3.68 -4.34 7.68
N LEU A 248 3.05 -3.28 7.15
CA LEU A 248 3.69 -1.97 7.01
C LEU A 248 5.05 -2.00 6.28
N GLY A 249 5.20 -2.87 5.28
CA GLY A 249 6.46 -3.04 4.54
C GLY A 249 7.57 -3.81 5.30
N LYS A 250 7.31 -4.31 6.50
CA LYS A 250 8.25 -5.04 7.37
C LYS A 250 7.80 -6.47 7.63
N ASP A 251 8.75 -7.38 7.84
CA ASP A 251 8.45 -8.78 8.20
C ASP A 251 8.59 -8.98 9.72
N PHE A 252 7.47 -9.33 10.36
CA PHE A 252 7.40 -9.61 11.79
C PHE A 252 7.37 -11.12 12.05
N ILE A 253 8.13 -11.60 13.03
CA ILE A 253 8.11 -13.02 13.36
C ILE A 253 6.80 -13.42 14.05
N SER A 254 6.14 -14.46 13.57
CA SER A 254 4.95 -14.99 14.24
C SER A 254 5.31 -15.63 15.60
N PRO A 255 4.45 -15.50 16.63
CA PRO A 255 4.63 -16.16 17.93
C PRO A 255 4.69 -17.69 17.86
N ILE A 256 4.22 -18.32 16.79
CA ILE A 256 4.33 -19.77 16.55
C ILE A 256 5.16 -20.09 15.30
N ALA A 257 6.04 -19.17 14.90
CA ALA A 257 7.01 -19.41 13.84
C ALA A 257 8.03 -20.49 14.24
N SER A 258 8.64 -21.12 13.24
CA SER A 258 9.77 -22.02 13.44
C SER A 258 10.96 -21.17 13.90
N GLY A 259 11.52 -21.44 15.08
CA GLY A 259 12.57 -20.61 15.69
C GLY A 259 12.08 -19.38 16.46
N SER A 260 10.76 -19.24 16.70
CA SER A 260 10.21 -18.13 17.49
C SER A 260 10.79 -18.06 18.92
N ASN A 261 11.28 -19.17 19.47
CA ASN A 261 11.96 -19.22 20.77
C ASN A 261 13.26 -18.40 20.86
N THR A 262 13.87 -17.97 19.76
CA THR A 262 15.02 -17.05 19.79
C THR A 262 14.59 -15.59 19.98
N TYR A 263 13.31 -15.29 19.76
CA TYR A 263 12.74 -13.94 19.85
C TYR A 263 11.82 -13.78 21.06
N TYR A 264 11.08 -14.83 21.44
CA TYR A 264 10.05 -14.76 22.48
C TYR A 264 10.44 -15.49 23.76
N ILE A 265 9.98 -14.95 24.88
CA ILE A 265 9.84 -15.61 26.17
C ILE A 265 8.36 -15.94 26.36
N TYR A 266 8.04 -17.22 26.53
CA TYR A 266 6.67 -17.70 26.72
C TYR A 266 6.39 -18.01 28.18
N THR A 267 5.29 -17.47 28.72
CA THR A 267 4.85 -17.74 30.09
C THR A 267 3.42 -18.26 30.09
N LEU A 268 3.20 -19.47 30.62
CA LEU A 268 1.88 -20.05 30.81
C LEU A 268 1.26 -19.39 32.05
N ARG A 269 0.06 -18.82 31.89
CA ARG A 269 -0.63 -18.10 32.99
C ARG A 269 -1.72 -18.96 33.61
N ASP A 270 -2.72 -19.34 32.82
CA ASP A 270 -3.86 -20.14 33.27
C ASP A 270 -4.49 -20.91 32.09
N SER A 271 -5.54 -21.69 32.36
CA SER A 271 -6.43 -22.27 31.35
C SER A 271 -7.86 -21.77 31.53
N VAL A 272 -8.50 -21.37 30.44
CA VAL A 272 -9.86 -20.80 30.45
C VAL A 272 -10.73 -21.52 29.42
N PHE A 273 -12.04 -21.56 29.64
CA PHE A 273 -12.99 -22.05 28.62
C PHE A 273 -13.47 -20.88 27.75
N ILE A 274 -13.35 -21.03 26.43
CA ILE A 274 -13.79 -20.06 25.42
C ILE A 274 -14.68 -20.79 24.43
N ASP A 275 -15.95 -20.41 24.33
CA ASP A 275 -16.95 -21.05 23.47
C ASP A 275 -17.00 -22.59 23.66
N GLY A 276 -16.88 -23.06 24.91
CA GLY A 276 -16.85 -24.49 25.25
C GLY A 276 -15.50 -25.19 25.03
N LEU A 277 -14.49 -24.50 24.49
CA LEU A 277 -13.15 -25.05 24.27
C LEU A 277 -12.18 -24.63 25.38
N LYS A 278 -11.49 -25.60 25.99
CA LYS A 278 -10.44 -25.31 26.96
C LYS A 278 -9.20 -24.77 26.24
N CYS A 279 -8.71 -23.62 26.69
CA CYS A 279 -7.61 -22.90 26.07
C CYS A 279 -6.53 -22.57 27.12
N TYR A 280 -5.27 -22.80 26.79
CA TYR A 280 -4.11 -22.33 27.53
C TYR A 280 -3.81 -20.87 27.19
N GLN A 281 -3.73 -20.02 28.21
CA GLN A 281 -3.36 -18.63 28.06
C GLN A 281 -1.85 -18.45 28.16
N ILE A 282 -1.23 -18.05 27.05
CA ILE A 282 0.23 -17.88 26.92
C ILE A 282 0.55 -16.39 26.77
N GLN A 283 1.32 -15.85 27.70
CA GLN A 283 1.90 -14.52 27.61
C GLN A 283 3.14 -14.55 26.70
N LEU A 284 3.23 -13.54 25.84
CA LEU A 284 4.29 -13.28 24.88
C LEU A 284 5.07 -12.05 25.31
N ASN A 285 6.36 -12.21 25.56
CA ASN A 285 7.30 -11.10 25.73
C ASN A 285 8.46 -11.29 24.77
N LEU A 286 9.04 -10.20 24.27
CA LEU A 286 10.26 -10.28 23.47
C LEU A 286 11.47 -10.45 24.37
N LYS A 287 12.50 -11.14 23.86
CA LYS A 287 13.82 -11.20 24.51
C LYS A 287 14.58 -9.88 24.37
N ARG A 288 14.26 -9.11 23.32
CA ARG A 288 14.82 -7.79 23.02
C ARG A 288 13.68 -6.91 22.53
N ASP A 289 13.50 -5.77 23.16
CA ASP A 289 12.34 -4.91 22.87
C ASP A 289 12.40 -4.28 21.47
N GLU A 290 13.57 -4.24 20.81
CA GLU A 290 13.69 -3.71 19.44
C GLU A 290 13.41 -4.74 18.33
N ASP A 291 13.29 -6.03 18.66
CA ASP A 291 13.03 -7.07 17.66
C ASP A 291 11.66 -6.85 16.98
N LEU A 292 11.59 -7.13 15.67
CA LEU A 292 10.34 -7.09 14.90
C LEU A 292 9.45 -8.30 15.23
N GLY A 293 8.89 -8.28 16.42
CA GLY A 293 7.93 -9.26 16.93
C GLY A 293 6.86 -8.59 17.78
N PHE A 294 6.14 -9.39 18.56
CA PHE A 294 4.95 -8.96 19.28
C PHE A 294 5.07 -9.10 20.80
N ILE A 295 4.37 -8.26 21.54
CA ILE A 295 4.10 -8.46 22.97
C ILE A 295 2.60 -8.66 23.15
N GLY A 296 2.18 -9.46 24.13
CA GLY A 296 0.75 -9.65 24.40
C GLY A 296 0.39 -11.07 24.83
N THR A 297 -0.78 -11.55 24.44
CA THR A 297 -1.31 -12.84 24.89
C THR A 297 -1.94 -13.61 23.74
N MET A 298 -1.75 -14.92 23.74
CA MET A 298 -2.45 -15.85 22.85
C MET A 298 -3.12 -16.97 23.64
N TRP A 299 -4.24 -17.46 23.13
CA TRP A 299 -5.00 -18.57 23.69
C TRP A 299 -4.93 -19.75 22.75
N ILE A 300 -4.31 -20.84 23.21
CA ILE A 300 -4.09 -22.06 22.43
C ILE A 300 -5.03 -23.15 22.94
N THR A 301 -5.83 -23.74 22.07
CA THR A 301 -6.73 -24.85 22.44
C THR A 301 -5.95 -26.06 22.96
N ASP A 302 -6.50 -26.77 23.94
CA ASP A 302 -5.86 -27.95 24.53
C ASP A 302 -5.88 -29.19 23.62
N SER A 303 -6.94 -29.32 22.83
CA SER A 303 -7.21 -30.45 21.94
C SER A 303 -6.48 -30.37 20.61
N SER A 304 -6.56 -29.22 19.92
CA SER A 304 -6.00 -29.05 18.57
C SER A 304 -4.70 -28.23 18.52
N PHE A 305 -4.27 -27.66 19.65
CA PHE A 305 -3.14 -26.73 19.73
C PHE A 305 -3.23 -25.54 18.75
N ALA A 306 -4.44 -25.21 18.31
CA ALA A 306 -4.70 -24.05 17.45
C ALA A 306 -4.85 -22.77 18.26
N ILE A 307 -4.48 -21.64 17.66
CA ILE A 307 -4.75 -20.30 18.20
C ILE A 307 -6.25 -20.05 18.10
N LYS A 308 -6.95 -20.01 19.25
CA LYS A 308 -8.37 -19.63 19.35
C LYS A 308 -8.53 -18.11 19.35
N ARG A 309 -7.66 -17.42 20.10
CA ARG A 309 -7.60 -15.95 20.17
C ARG A 309 -6.16 -15.48 20.28
N ILE A 310 -5.90 -14.29 19.78
CA ILE A 310 -4.63 -13.61 19.95
C ILE A 310 -4.87 -12.11 20.10
N HIS A 311 -4.15 -11.51 21.05
CA HIS A 311 -4.14 -10.08 21.32
C HIS A 311 -2.68 -9.68 21.46
N VAL A 312 -2.15 -9.02 20.44
CA VAL A 312 -0.75 -8.64 20.35
C VAL A 312 -0.58 -7.19 19.96
N GLU A 313 0.49 -6.60 20.43
CA GLU A 313 0.90 -5.23 20.13
C GLU A 313 2.38 -5.22 19.75
N LEU A 314 2.82 -4.21 19.02
CA LEU A 314 4.24 -3.98 18.80
C LEU A 314 4.89 -3.41 20.07
N SER A 315 6.15 -3.77 20.26
CA SER A 315 6.97 -3.13 21.29
C SER A 315 7.10 -1.63 21.01
N PRO A 316 6.96 -0.75 22.02
CA PRO A 316 7.22 0.69 21.88
C PRO A 316 8.64 1.02 21.41
N SER A 317 9.60 0.10 21.60
CA SER A 317 10.99 0.25 21.16
C SER A 317 11.24 -0.24 19.73
N ALA A 318 10.25 -0.83 19.06
CA ALA A 318 10.37 -1.26 17.66
C ALA A 318 10.56 -0.03 16.75
N ASN A 319 11.62 -0.04 15.92
CA ASN A 319 12.00 1.12 15.09
C ASN A 319 11.18 1.19 13.78
N ILE A 320 9.87 1.45 13.89
CA ILE A 320 8.98 1.66 12.74
C ILE A 320 8.71 3.16 12.57
N ASN A 321 8.73 3.62 11.33
CA ASN A 321 8.57 5.04 11.06
C ASN A 321 7.11 5.43 11.17
N PHE A 322 6.88 6.58 11.79
CA PHE A 322 5.55 7.15 11.95
C PHE A 322 4.56 6.26 12.68
N ILE A 323 4.92 5.11 13.26
CA ILE A 323 3.98 4.24 13.97
C ILE A 323 4.32 4.25 15.45
N ASP A 324 3.40 4.77 16.26
CA ASP A 324 3.49 4.74 17.73
C ASP A 324 2.95 3.43 18.29
N ARG A 325 1.91 2.88 17.66
CA ARG A 325 1.24 1.66 18.13
C ARG A 325 0.69 0.87 16.96
N LEU A 326 0.88 -0.44 17.00
CA LEU A 326 0.14 -1.39 16.17
C LEU A 326 -0.37 -2.48 17.08
N LYS A 327 -1.68 -2.65 17.13
CA LYS A 327 -2.38 -3.64 17.96
C LYS A 327 -3.27 -4.49 17.08
N ILE A 328 -3.14 -5.80 17.21
CA ILE A 328 -3.88 -6.80 16.47
C ILE A 328 -4.62 -7.68 17.47
N GLN A 329 -5.92 -7.79 17.28
CA GLN A 329 -6.76 -8.71 18.01
C GLN A 329 -7.49 -9.58 17.01
N GLN A 330 -7.44 -10.90 17.19
CA GLN A 330 -8.05 -11.82 16.26
C GLN A 330 -8.68 -12.98 17.03
N GLU A 331 -9.88 -13.35 16.61
CA GLU A 331 -10.62 -14.50 17.10
C GLU A 331 -10.86 -15.48 15.95
N MET A 332 -10.56 -16.74 16.21
CA MET A 332 -10.61 -17.82 15.23
C MET A 332 -11.78 -18.76 15.55
N ILE A 333 -12.31 -19.42 14.52
CA ILE A 333 -13.30 -20.48 14.66
C ILE A 333 -12.79 -21.78 14.01
N PRO A 334 -13.11 -22.95 14.57
CA PRO A 334 -12.76 -24.23 13.99
C PRO A 334 -13.63 -24.53 12.76
N THR A 335 -13.05 -25.16 11.75
CA THR A 335 -13.76 -25.56 10.52
C THR A 335 -14.21 -27.02 10.51
N GLY A 336 -14.08 -27.73 11.63
CA GLY A 336 -14.35 -29.16 11.77
C GLY A 336 -13.27 -30.10 11.20
N LYS A 337 -12.49 -29.68 10.19
CA LYS A 337 -11.42 -30.45 9.53
C LYS A 337 -10.00 -30.01 9.95
N LYS A 338 -9.79 -29.73 11.24
CA LYS A 338 -8.54 -29.21 11.86
C LYS A 338 -8.12 -27.78 11.48
N ALA A 339 -8.48 -27.24 10.32
CA ALA A 339 -8.15 -25.85 9.98
C ALA A 339 -8.98 -24.84 10.79
N TRP A 340 -8.42 -23.65 10.99
CA TRP A 340 -9.07 -22.53 11.68
C TRP A 340 -9.15 -21.30 10.78
N LEU A 341 -10.26 -20.58 10.83
CA LEU A 341 -10.49 -19.36 10.04
C LEU A 341 -10.73 -18.16 10.96
N PRO A 342 -10.26 -16.97 10.58
CA PRO A 342 -10.51 -15.75 11.35
C PRO A 342 -11.98 -15.40 11.26
N TYR A 343 -12.66 -15.39 12.40
CA TYR A 343 -14.05 -14.95 12.53
C TYR A 343 -14.12 -13.45 12.71
N LYS A 344 -13.31 -12.92 13.63
CA LYS A 344 -13.21 -11.48 13.87
C LYS A 344 -11.76 -11.02 13.90
N THR A 345 -11.49 -9.82 13.40
CA THR A 345 -10.17 -9.19 13.48
C THR A 345 -10.33 -7.70 13.72
N ARG A 346 -9.62 -7.18 14.72
CA ARG A 346 -9.50 -5.77 15.02
C ARG A 346 -8.03 -5.35 14.91
N LEU A 347 -7.79 -4.32 14.13
CA LEU A 347 -6.47 -3.71 13.95
C LEU A 347 -6.55 -2.26 14.41
N ILE A 348 -5.63 -1.84 15.26
CA ILE A 348 -5.49 -0.44 15.66
C ILE A 348 -4.07 -0.02 15.32
N LEU A 349 -3.96 0.98 14.45
CA LEU A 349 -2.71 1.60 14.04
C LEU A 349 -2.73 3.04 14.53
N ASN A 350 -1.81 3.40 15.43
CA ASN A 350 -1.55 4.79 15.78
C ASN A 350 -0.31 5.28 15.04
N VAL A 351 -0.50 6.32 14.24
CA VAL A 351 0.53 7.00 13.48
C VAL A 351 0.99 8.21 14.29
N ALA A 352 2.28 8.24 14.61
CA ALA A 352 2.95 9.24 15.41
C ALA A 352 2.86 10.65 14.83
N GLU A 353 2.89 11.64 15.73
CA GLU A 353 3.12 13.03 15.37
C GLU A 353 4.46 13.20 14.63
N LEU A 354 4.47 14.04 13.60
CA LEU A 354 5.68 14.41 12.87
C LEU A 354 6.54 15.39 13.69
N SER A 355 5.88 16.27 14.45
CA SER A 355 6.45 17.29 15.34
C SER A 355 5.43 17.67 16.42
N SER A 356 5.84 18.40 17.47
CA SER A 356 4.95 18.89 18.54
C SER A 356 3.81 19.82 18.07
N ASN A 357 3.83 20.25 16.80
CA ASN A 357 2.81 21.10 16.19
C ASN A 357 1.92 20.36 15.17
N THR A 358 2.12 19.06 14.98
CA THR A 358 1.32 18.22 14.08
C THR A 358 0.60 17.16 14.88
N SER A 359 -0.61 16.78 14.48
CA SER A 359 -1.30 15.65 15.10
C SER A 359 -0.82 14.31 14.57
N GLY A 360 -1.04 13.27 15.37
CA GLY A 360 -1.02 11.89 14.95
C GLY A 360 -2.36 11.49 14.31
N PHE A 361 -2.41 10.24 13.87
CA PHE A 361 -3.61 9.64 13.29
C PHE A 361 -3.81 8.24 13.84
N ILE A 362 -5.02 7.94 14.29
CA ILE A 362 -5.42 6.60 14.66
C ILE A 362 -6.31 6.04 13.57
N ALA A 363 -5.90 4.92 12.98
CA ALA A 363 -6.74 4.10 12.11
C ALA A 363 -7.16 2.84 12.86
N LYS A 364 -8.46 2.58 12.91
CA LYS A 364 -9.02 1.34 13.45
C LYS A 364 -9.73 0.60 12.33
N MET A 365 -9.46 -0.68 12.21
CA MET A 365 -10.17 -1.58 11.33
C MET A 365 -10.85 -2.65 12.18
N TYR A 366 -12.13 -2.87 11.92
CA TYR A 366 -12.91 -3.97 12.45
C TYR A 366 -13.40 -4.83 11.31
N ARG A 367 -13.24 -6.15 11.45
CA ARG A 367 -13.58 -7.10 10.41
C ARG A 367 -14.31 -8.29 11.01
N THR A 368 -15.43 -8.66 10.39
CA THR A 368 -16.19 -9.88 10.71
C THR A 368 -16.36 -10.71 9.44
N ASN A 369 -16.03 -11.99 9.52
CA ASN A 369 -16.27 -12.96 8.46
C ASN A 369 -17.39 -13.92 8.89
N THR A 370 -18.39 -14.13 8.04
CA THR A 370 -19.56 -14.98 8.32
C THR A 370 -19.85 -15.90 7.13
N ASN A 371 -20.80 -16.83 7.28
CA ASN A 371 -21.27 -17.70 6.19
C ASN A 371 -20.13 -18.49 5.50
N PHE A 372 -19.26 -19.11 6.31
CA PHE A 372 -18.13 -19.89 5.80
C PHE A 372 -18.60 -21.11 5.02
N ILE A 373 -18.14 -21.23 3.78
CA ILE A 373 -18.32 -22.41 2.94
C ILE A 373 -16.94 -22.98 2.64
N LEU A 374 -16.77 -24.28 2.86
CA LEU A 374 -15.46 -24.93 2.86
C LEU A 374 -15.34 -25.93 1.72
N ASN A 375 -14.14 -26.06 1.17
CA ASN A 375 -13.75 -27.04 0.16
C ASN A 375 -14.56 -27.02 -1.15
N LYS A 376 -15.29 -25.94 -1.43
CA LYS A 376 -15.97 -25.70 -2.70
C LYS A 376 -15.05 -24.97 -3.66
N LYS A 377 -14.33 -25.72 -4.51
CA LYS A 377 -13.42 -25.12 -5.48
C LYS A 377 -14.18 -24.35 -6.55
N LYS A 378 -13.74 -23.13 -6.83
CA LYS A 378 -14.10 -22.39 -8.05
C LYS A 378 -13.06 -22.71 -9.14
N PRO A 379 -13.45 -22.70 -10.42
CA PRO A 379 -12.50 -22.76 -11.54
C PRO A 379 -11.39 -21.70 -11.43
N ILE A 380 -10.19 -21.98 -11.95
CA ILE A 380 -9.03 -21.10 -11.77
C ILE A 380 -9.25 -19.72 -12.44
N ASP A 381 -9.88 -19.70 -13.60
CA ASP A 381 -10.24 -18.51 -14.39
C ASP A 381 -11.21 -17.56 -13.67
N PHE A 382 -12.01 -18.08 -12.72
CA PHE A 382 -12.83 -17.24 -11.83
C PHE A 382 -11.99 -16.19 -11.08
N PHE A 383 -10.74 -16.52 -10.75
CA PHE A 383 -9.79 -15.71 -9.98
C PHE A 383 -8.91 -14.79 -10.83
N ASP A 384 -9.14 -14.68 -12.15
CA ASP A 384 -8.41 -13.75 -13.02
C ASP A 384 -8.55 -12.28 -12.58
N VAL A 385 -9.62 -11.99 -11.86
CA VAL A 385 -9.91 -10.68 -11.26
C VAL A 385 -9.86 -10.82 -9.75
N GLN A 386 -8.79 -10.32 -9.14
CA GLN A 386 -8.56 -10.47 -7.69
C GLN A 386 -9.49 -9.61 -6.84
N ILE A 387 -9.82 -8.40 -7.31
CA ILE A 387 -10.80 -7.51 -6.66
C ILE A 387 -11.80 -7.10 -7.73
N GLU A 388 -13.04 -7.58 -7.60
CA GLU A 388 -14.16 -7.22 -8.46
C GLU A 388 -15.08 -6.27 -7.68
N ARG A 389 -15.44 -5.14 -8.30
CA ARG A 389 -16.43 -4.21 -7.75
C ARG A 389 -17.70 -4.30 -8.57
N ASP A 390 -18.81 -4.47 -7.87
CA ASP A 390 -20.11 -4.22 -8.45
C ASP A 390 -20.35 -2.69 -8.47
N TYR A 391 -20.03 -2.05 -9.60
CA TYR A 391 -20.14 -0.60 -9.76
C TYR A 391 -21.60 -0.10 -9.86
N GLU A 392 -22.59 -1.01 -9.88
CA GLU A 392 -24.02 -0.69 -9.90
C GLU A 392 -24.63 -0.72 -8.49
N SER A 393 -23.93 -1.29 -7.50
CA SER A 393 -24.46 -1.53 -6.16
C SER A 393 -23.98 -0.54 -5.07
N ILE A 394 -23.27 0.53 -5.45
CA ILE A 394 -22.58 1.43 -4.50
C ILE A 394 -23.54 2.39 -3.76
N GLU A 395 -24.72 2.69 -4.32
CA GLU A 395 -25.69 3.60 -3.70
C GLU A 395 -26.82 2.82 -3.02
N ARG A 396 -26.53 2.25 -1.84
CA ARG A 396 -27.55 1.63 -0.98
C ARG A 396 -27.87 2.55 0.18
N ASN A 397 -29.16 2.68 0.50
CA ASN A 397 -29.64 3.52 1.59
C ASN A 397 -29.13 3.05 2.97
N SER A 398 -29.30 3.88 4.01
CA SER A 398 -28.87 3.57 5.38
C SER A 398 -29.45 2.25 5.91
N ASN A 399 -30.71 1.97 5.58
CA ASN A 399 -31.44 0.77 6.04
C ASN A 399 -30.81 -0.52 5.50
N TYR A 400 -30.25 -0.50 4.29
CA TYR A 400 -29.54 -1.64 3.74
C TYR A 400 -28.27 -1.96 4.56
N TRP A 401 -27.52 -0.95 4.99
CA TRP A 401 -26.32 -1.14 5.80
C TRP A 401 -26.63 -1.73 7.18
N ASP A 402 -27.76 -1.36 7.78
CA ASP A 402 -28.21 -1.93 9.06
C ASP A 402 -28.43 -3.45 8.98
N THR A 403 -28.84 -3.98 7.82
CA THR A 403 -29.01 -5.43 7.62
C THR A 403 -27.71 -6.20 7.44
N LEU A 404 -26.63 -5.53 7.00
CA LEU A 404 -25.33 -6.15 6.74
C LEU A 404 -24.38 -6.09 7.95
N ARG A 405 -24.61 -5.14 8.85
CA ARG A 405 -23.83 -4.97 10.08
C ARG A 405 -24.02 -6.17 10.99
N THR A 406 -22.93 -6.88 11.27
CA THR A 406 -22.95 -7.95 12.27
C THR A 406 -23.13 -7.41 13.69
N GLU A 407 -22.73 -6.16 13.93
CA GLU A 407 -22.88 -5.46 15.20
C GLU A 407 -23.30 -4.01 14.94
N PRO A 408 -24.22 -3.45 15.74
CA PRO A 408 -24.65 -2.08 15.60
C PRO A 408 -23.52 -1.11 15.94
N PHE A 409 -23.55 0.08 15.36
CA PHE A 409 -22.59 1.11 15.72
C PHE A 409 -22.64 1.46 17.20
N THR A 410 -21.45 1.65 17.77
CA THR A 410 -21.32 2.20 19.12
C THR A 410 -21.82 3.65 19.16
N ALA A 411 -22.14 4.15 20.35
CA ALA A 411 -22.56 5.55 20.52
C ALA A 411 -21.49 6.53 19.97
N THR A 412 -20.22 6.20 20.21
CA THR A 412 -19.06 6.94 19.71
C THR A 412 -19.04 6.97 18.18
N GLU A 413 -19.26 5.84 17.52
CA GLU A 413 -19.29 5.75 16.05
C GLU A 413 -20.44 6.56 15.45
N LYS A 414 -21.64 6.48 16.04
CA LYS A 414 -22.79 7.30 15.60
C LYS A 414 -22.47 8.80 15.71
N GLN A 415 -21.78 9.21 16.76
CA GLN A 415 -21.34 10.60 16.94
C GLN A 415 -20.27 10.99 15.90
N MET A 416 -19.34 10.08 15.57
CA MET A 416 -18.34 10.32 14.52
C MET A 416 -18.99 10.63 13.17
N PHE A 417 -20.03 9.89 12.79
CA PHE A 417 -20.80 10.14 11.57
C PHE A 417 -21.37 11.56 11.53
N THR A 418 -22.03 11.99 12.62
CA THR A 418 -22.61 13.32 12.72
C THR A 418 -21.56 14.41 12.58
N ILE A 419 -20.41 14.27 13.28
CA ILE A 419 -19.30 15.23 13.20
C ILE A 419 -18.75 15.30 11.78
N ILE A 420 -18.52 14.15 11.13
CA ILE A 420 -18.00 14.11 9.76
C ILE A 420 -18.94 14.86 8.80
N ASP A 421 -20.24 14.62 8.89
CA ASP A 421 -21.23 15.24 8.00
C ASP A 421 -21.37 16.76 8.24
N SER A 422 -21.23 17.23 9.49
CA SER A 422 -21.21 18.67 9.82
C SER A 422 -19.94 19.39 9.33
N VAL A 423 -18.77 18.74 9.43
CA VAL A 423 -17.48 19.37 9.12
C VAL A 423 -17.13 19.31 7.63
N LYS A 424 -17.45 18.20 6.94
CA LYS A 424 -17.13 17.99 5.52
C LYS A 424 -17.70 19.10 4.63
N ASN A 425 -18.79 19.73 5.04
CA ASN A 425 -19.49 20.75 4.26
C ASN A 425 -18.96 22.16 4.46
N LEU A 426 -18.08 22.40 5.44
CA LEU A 426 -17.53 23.72 5.73
C LEU A 426 -16.61 24.22 4.61
N PRO A 427 -16.77 25.47 4.14
CA PRO A 427 -15.97 26.02 3.03
C PRO A 427 -14.46 25.97 3.27
N ALA A 428 -13.99 26.36 4.47
CA ALA A 428 -12.57 26.37 4.81
C ALA A 428 -11.93 24.97 4.76
N ILE A 429 -12.68 23.95 5.19
CA ILE A 429 -12.22 22.56 5.18
C ILE A 429 -12.16 22.04 3.74
N LYS A 430 -13.16 22.33 2.91
CA LYS A 430 -13.13 22.00 1.47
C LYS A 430 -11.91 22.58 0.77
N THR A 431 -11.64 23.88 0.94
CA THR A 431 -10.49 24.55 0.34
C THR A 431 -9.15 23.89 0.72
N TYR A 432 -8.97 23.57 2.00
CA TYR A 432 -7.73 22.91 2.45
C TYR A 432 -7.56 21.51 1.86
N LEU A 433 -8.62 20.72 1.84
CA LEU A 433 -8.60 19.38 1.25
C LEU A 433 -8.30 19.44 -0.25
N ASP A 434 -8.82 20.44 -0.94
CA ASP A 434 -8.52 20.68 -2.34
C ASP A 434 -7.03 21.03 -2.55
N ILE A 435 -6.41 21.78 -1.64
CA ILE A 435 -4.95 22.04 -1.65
C ILE A 435 -4.16 20.74 -1.43
N VAL A 436 -4.55 19.91 -0.47
CA VAL A 436 -3.86 18.63 -0.22
C VAL A 436 -3.98 17.70 -1.45
N ARG A 437 -5.16 17.61 -2.04
CA ARG A 437 -5.40 16.86 -3.29
C ARG A 437 -4.59 17.44 -4.45
N LEU A 438 -4.48 18.76 -4.56
CA LEU A 438 -3.66 19.44 -5.56
C LEU A 438 -2.21 18.96 -5.48
N VAL A 439 -1.65 18.88 -4.27
CA VAL A 439 -0.26 18.44 -4.03
C VAL A 439 -0.08 16.95 -4.33
N LEU A 440 -1.02 16.10 -3.90
CA LEU A 440 -0.91 14.64 -4.05
C LEU A 440 -1.25 14.14 -5.46
N GLU A 441 -2.35 14.63 -6.05
CA GLU A 441 -2.85 14.20 -7.35
C GLU A 441 -2.32 15.05 -8.51
N GLY A 442 -1.74 16.21 -8.22
CA GLY A 442 -1.29 17.18 -9.21
C GLY A 442 -2.44 17.85 -9.98
N HIS A 443 -3.70 17.57 -9.64
CA HIS A 443 -4.90 18.07 -10.31
C HIS A 443 -5.92 18.57 -9.30
N TYR A 444 -6.74 19.53 -9.72
CA TYR A 444 -7.83 20.11 -8.96
C TYR A 444 -9.13 19.58 -9.53
N ARG A 445 -9.89 18.84 -8.73
CA ARG A 445 -11.12 18.21 -9.18
C ARG A 445 -12.28 19.20 -9.11
N LYS A 446 -12.96 19.38 -10.24
CA LYS A 446 -14.22 20.11 -10.37
C LYS A 446 -15.27 19.19 -11.02
N ASN A 447 -15.98 18.44 -10.17
CA ASN A 447 -17.06 17.54 -10.56
C ASN A 447 -16.63 16.48 -11.61
N LYS A 448 -16.93 16.71 -12.89
CA LYS A 448 -16.67 15.80 -14.03
C LYS A 448 -15.27 15.94 -14.62
N VAL A 449 -14.53 16.98 -14.24
CA VAL A 449 -13.23 17.36 -14.82
C VAL A 449 -12.21 17.60 -13.72
N ASP A 450 -10.99 17.09 -13.89
CA ASP A 450 -9.84 17.42 -13.06
C ASP A 450 -8.91 18.36 -13.86
N ILE A 451 -8.68 19.59 -13.38
CA ILE A 451 -7.84 20.62 -14.01
C ILE A 451 -6.37 20.36 -13.65
N GLY A 452 -5.43 20.53 -14.57
CA GLY A 452 -4.00 20.30 -14.36
C GLY A 452 -3.34 19.45 -15.47
N PRO A 453 -2.12 18.93 -15.23
CA PRO A 453 -1.39 18.94 -13.97
C PRO A 453 -0.78 20.31 -13.62
N TYR A 454 -0.96 20.77 -12.38
CA TYR A 454 -0.52 22.10 -11.93
C TYR A 454 1.00 22.27 -11.89
N LEU A 455 1.76 21.20 -11.64
CA LEU A 455 3.22 21.24 -11.68
C LEU A 455 3.78 21.54 -13.08
N LEU A 456 2.99 21.33 -14.14
CA LEU A 456 3.37 21.65 -15.51
C LEU A 456 2.76 22.99 -15.98
N PHE A 457 2.06 23.73 -15.11
CA PHE A 457 1.39 24.98 -15.49
C PHE A 457 2.39 26.04 -15.96
N LEU A 458 3.50 26.19 -15.25
CA LEU A 458 4.63 27.03 -15.63
C LEU A 458 5.86 26.17 -15.86
N GLY A 459 6.57 26.43 -16.94
CA GLY A 459 7.86 25.83 -17.26
C GLY A 459 8.81 26.87 -17.82
N TYR A 460 10.10 26.54 -17.83
CA TYR A 460 11.12 27.34 -18.49
C TYR A 460 12.07 26.45 -19.27
N ASN A 461 12.42 26.81 -20.51
CA ASN A 461 13.50 26.17 -21.27
C ASN A 461 14.15 27.15 -22.26
N GLU A 462 15.28 26.77 -22.86
CA GLU A 462 16.06 27.66 -23.73
C GLU A 462 15.34 28.09 -25.03
N VAL A 463 14.37 27.30 -25.50
CA VAL A 463 13.62 27.59 -26.75
C VAL A 463 12.39 28.44 -26.45
N GLU A 464 11.59 28.02 -25.47
CA GLU A 464 10.30 28.63 -25.14
C GLU A 464 10.43 29.79 -24.16
N SER A 465 11.62 30.01 -23.57
CA SER A 465 11.79 30.87 -22.40
C SER A 465 10.75 30.52 -21.34
N MET A 466 9.85 31.43 -20.94
CA MET A 466 8.73 31.07 -20.07
C MET A 466 7.61 30.38 -20.87
N ARG A 467 7.16 29.23 -20.39
CA ARG A 467 6.07 28.44 -20.96
C ARG A 467 4.88 28.42 -19.99
N VAL A 468 3.68 28.68 -20.50
CA VAL A 468 2.42 28.52 -19.79
C VAL A 468 1.64 27.36 -20.41
N ARG A 469 1.16 26.42 -19.60
CA ARG A 469 0.37 25.26 -20.07
C ARG A 469 -0.92 25.11 -19.28
N LEU A 470 -2.02 24.98 -20.00
CA LEU A 470 -3.34 24.67 -19.45
C LEU A 470 -3.80 23.30 -19.94
N GLY A 471 -4.22 22.45 -19.02
CA GLY A 471 -4.71 21.12 -19.32
C GLY A 471 -5.82 20.69 -18.37
N PHE A 472 -6.57 19.69 -18.78
CA PHE A 472 -7.50 19.00 -17.91
C PHE A 472 -7.66 17.54 -18.31
N ARG A 473 -8.31 16.77 -17.44
CA ARG A 473 -8.77 15.41 -17.75
C ARG A 473 -10.20 15.19 -17.30
N THR A 474 -10.98 14.37 -18.01
CA THR A 474 -12.27 13.91 -17.51
C THR A 474 -12.11 12.77 -16.51
N ASN A 475 -13.12 12.51 -15.67
CA ASN A 475 -13.06 11.49 -14.62
C ASN A 475 -14.30 10.56 -14.64
N MET A 476 -14.43 9.65 -13.66
CA MET A 476 -15.51 8.66 -13.63
C MET A 476 -16.92 9.27 -13.49
N ASN A 477 -17.05 10.52 -13.02
CA ASN A 477 -18.32 11.24 -12.98
C ASN A 477 -18.73 11.77 -14.37
N PHE A 478 -17.76 11.89 -15.29
CA PHE A 478 -18.02 12.22 -16.69
C PHE A 478 -18.45 10.97 -17.47
N SER A 479 -17.66 9.89 -17.39
CA SER A 479 -17.96 8.63 -18.06
C SER A 479 -17.23 7.47 -17.38
N LYS A 480 -17.89 6.30 -17.30
CA LYS A 480 -17.25 5.05 -16.89
C LYS A 480 -16.31 4.48 -17.96
N HIS A 481 -16.42 4.91 -19.22
CA HIS A 481 -15.69 4.35 -20.37
C HIS A 481 -14.70 5.36 -20.97
N TRP A 482 -15.11 6.62 -21.14
CA TRP A 482 -14.32 7.63 -21.84
C TRP A 482 -13.50 8.51 -20.89
N VAL A 483 -12.20 8.65 -21.17
CA VAL A 483 -11.31 9.61 -20.48
C VAL A 483 -10.61 10.49 -21.52
N LEU A 484 -10.87 11.79 -21.46
CA LEU A 484 -10.27 12.79 -22.34
C LEU A 484 -9.17 13.55 -21.58
N ARG A 485 -8.05 13.86 -22.24
CA ARG A 485 -6.90 14.59 -21.70
C ARG A 485 -6.35 15.62 -22.69
N PRO A 486 -7.07 16.72 -22.97
CA PRO A 486 -6.55 17.80 -23.79
C PRO A 486 -5.62 18.72 -22.99
N TYR A 487 -4.66 19.33 -23.68
CA TYR A 487 -3.91 20.47 -23.17
C TYR A 487 -3.49 21.41 -24.30
N ILE A 488 -3.25 22.66 -23.92
CA ILE A 488 -2.64 23.71 -24.73
C ILE A 488 -1.50 24.35 -23.94
N ALA A 489 -0.42 24.74 -24.61
CA ALA A 489 0.67 25.49 -24.04
C ALA A 489 1.12 26.61 -24.98
N TYR A 490 1.69 27.66 -24.42
CA TYR A 490 2.26 28.79 -25.15
C TYR A 490 3.64 29.12 -24.58
N GLY A 491 4.64 29.22 -25.46
CA GLY A 491 5.99 29.65 -25.11
C GLY A 491 6.16 31.12 -25.44
N LEU A 492 6.68 31.91 -24.50
CA LEU A 492 6.90 33.35 -24.71
C LEU A 492 8.13 33.62 -25.58
N GLY A 493 9.13 32.75 -25.55
CA GLY A 493 10.38 32.92 -26.30
C GLY A 493 10.27 32.58 -27.79
N ASP A 494 9.44 31.59 -28.13
CA ASP A 494 9.24 31.15 -29.52
C ASP A 494 7.88 31.57 -30.11
N GLU A 495 7.05 32.25 -29.31
CA GLU A 495 5.72 32.78 -29.66
C GLU A 495 4.78 31.75 -30.30
N LYS A 496 4.90 30.48 -29.91
CA LYS A 496 4.16 29.36 -30.51
C LYS A 496 3.28 28.62 -29.51
N PHE A 497 2.09 28.26 -30.00
CA PHE A 497 1.21 27.30 -29.34
C PHE A 497 1.66 25.86 -29.55
N LYS A 498 1.53 25.05 -28.50
CA LYS A 498 1.72 23.60 -28.46
C LYS A 498 0.45 22.97 -27.90
N TYR A 499 0.15 21.74 -28.28
CA TYR A 499 -1.10 21.12 -27.89
C TYR A 499 -1.02 19.60 -27.95
N GLY A 500 -1.90 18.96 -27.20
CA GLY A 500 -2.07 17.51 -27.28
C GLY A 500 -3.45 17.08 -26.81
N LEU A 501 -3.84 15.89 -27.25
CA LEU A 501 -5.12 15.26 -26.96
C LEU A 501 -4.89 13.78 -26.68
N GLY A 502 -5.18 13.35 -25.46
CA GLY A 502 -5.31 11.93 -25.12
C GLY A 502 -6.78 11.52 -25.02
N ILE A 503 -7.12 10.36 -25.55
CA ILE A 503 -8.42 9.73 -25.44
C ILE A 503 -8.19 8.28 -24.99
N ASP A 504 -8.75 7.90 -23.85
CA ASP A 504 -8.86 6.49 -23.48
C ASP A 504 -10.32 6.03 -23.54
N TYR A 505 -10.50 4.82 -24.02
CA TYR A 505 -11.73 4.05 -23.97
C TYR A 505 -11.49 2.77 -23.17
N VAL A 506 -12.07 2.69 -21.97
CA VAL A 506 -11.99 1.51 -21.09
C VAL A 506 -13.01 0.48 -21.58
N LEU A 507 -12.56 -0.55 -22.30
CA LEU A 507 -13.43 -1.62 -22.82
C LEU A 507 -13.94 -2.54 -21.70
N SER A 508 -13.09 -2.84 -20.72
CA SER A 508 -13.48 -3.67 -19.57
C SER A 508 -12.63 -3.35 -18.35
N ARG A 509 -13.29 -3.26 -17.19
CA ARG A 509 -12.65 -3.15 -15.86
C ARG A 509 -12.44 -4.51 -15.20
N LYS A 510 -13.16 -5.53 -15.67
CA LYS A 510 -13.05 -6.91 -15.16
C LYS A 510 -11.81 -7.56 -15.78
N LYS A 511 -11.81 -7.76 -17.09
CA LYS A 511 -10.61 -8.16 -17.85
C LYS A 511 -9.94 -6.91 -18.38
N TRP A 512 -9.18 -6.23 -17.51
CA TRP A 512 -8.67 -4.88 -17.77
C TRP A 512 -8.23 -4.70 -19.22
N SER A 513 -9.00 -3.92 -19.96
CA SER A 513 -8.75 -3.68 -21.38
C SER A 513 -9.03 -2.22 -21.70
N ILE A 514 -8.08 -1.57 -22.35
CA ILE A 514 -8.16 -0.15 -22.68
C ILE A 514 -7.59 0.09 -24.07
N ALA A 515 -8.31 0.88 -24.87
CA ALA A 515 -7.83 1.44 -26.11
C ALA A 515 -7.52 2.92 -25.87
N SER A 516 -6.36 3.38 -26.29
CA SER A 516 -5.90 4.74 -26.10
C SER A 516 -5.44 5.32 -27.42
N ILE A 517 -5.82 6.55 -27.72
CA ILE A 517 -5.28 7.35 -28.81
C ILE A 517 -4.67 8.61 -28.20
N GLN A 518 -3.45 8.94 -28.60
CA GLN A 518 -2.76 10.13 -28.17
C GLN A 518 -2.23 10.88 -29.37
N PHE A 519 -2.48 12.19 -29.40
CA PHE A 519 -1.90 13.13 -30.33
C PHE A 519 -1.12 14.18 -29.55
N LYS A 520 0.06 14.57 -30.02
CA LYS A 520 0.78 15.75 -29.52
C LYS A 520 1.53 16.47 -30.63
N ASN A 521 1.65 17.79 -30.47
CA ASN A 521 2.59 18.66 -31.17
C ASN A 521 3.20 19.59 -30.12
N ASP A 522 4.38 19.21 -29.63
CA ASP A 522 5.01 19.84 -28.46
C ASP A 522 6.54 19.70 -28.54
N TYR A 523 7.24 20.33 -27.60
CA TYR A 523 8.68 20.12 -27.41
C TYR A 523 8.92 19.04 -26.36
N ASP A 524 9.82 18.12 -26.70
CA ASP A 524 10.33 17.09 -25.83
C ASP A 524 11.79 17.36 -25.46
N ILE A 525 12.14 16.97 -24.24
CA ILE A 525 13.51 16.82 -23.80
C ILE A 525 13.86 15.35 -23.97
N LEU A 526 14.76 15.11 -24.91
CA LEU A 526 15.28 13.79 -25.20
C LEU A 526 15.77 13.11 -23.90
N GLY A 527 15.29 11.90 -23.62
CA GLY A 527 15.66 11.10 -22.44
C GLY A 527 14.95 11.48 -21.13
N VAL A 528 14.10 12.51 -21.15
CA VAL A 528 13.32 12.97 -19.98
C VAL A 528 11.82 12.89 -20.27
N THR A 529 11.34 13.54 -21.33
CA THR A 529 9.90 13.59 -21.68
C THR A 529 9.52 12.63 -22.80
N ASP A 530 10.50 11.91 -23.35
CA ASP A 530 10.33 11.03 -24.50
C ASP A 530 9.30 9.91 -24.23
N VAL A 531 8.26 9.87 -25.07
CA VAL A 531 7.03 9.09 -24.89
C VAL A 531 7.25 7.59 -25.17
N ASN A 532 8.29 7.24 -25.92
CA ASN A 532 8.57 5.87 -26.33
C ASN A 532 8.99 4.89 -25.23
N GLN A 533 9.36 5.40 -24.05
CA GLN A 533 9.79 4.54 -22.94
C GLN A 533 8.79 4.51 -21.78
N ASN A 534 7.57 5.04 -21.97
CA ASN A 534 6.43 4.78 -21.07
C ASN A 534 5.85 3.36 -21.26
N ASN A 535 6.57 2.46 -21.94
CA ASN A 535 6.34 1.01 -22.08
C ASN A 535 6.60 0.22 -20.79
N THR A 536 6.20 0.76 -19.64
CA THR A 536 5.92 -0.09 -18.49
C THR A 536 4.55 0.29 -17.97
N LEU A 537 3.80 -0.73 -17.57
CA LEU A 537 2.47 -0.67 -16.96
C LEU A 537 2.43 0.09 -15.62
N GLN A 538 3.21 1.15 -15.47
CA GLN A 538 3.39 1.94 -14.27
C GLN A 538 2.77 3.33 -14.42
N VAL A 539 2.02 3.67 -13.38
CA VAL A 539 1.40 4.94 -13.08
C VAL A 539 2.40 6.09 -13.27
N ASN A 540 1.98 7.15 -13.98
CA ASN A 540 2.62 8.45 -13.86
C ASN A 540 2.44 8.93 -12.42
N ASN A 541 3.47 8.72 -11.59
CA ASN A 541 3.50 9.19 -10.21
C ASN A 541 3.76 10.71 -10.19
N GLY A 542 3.31 11.42 -9.15
CA GLY A 542 3.57 12.87 -9.00
C GLY A 542 5.06 13.23 -9.09
N MET A 543 5.96 12.30 -8.75
CA MET A 543 7.42 12.48 -8.88
C MET A 543 7.93 12.46 -10.32
N SER A 544 7.29 11.75 -11.26
CA SER A 544 7.71 11.82 -12.68
C SER A 544 7.34 13.18 -13.29
N ASN A 545 6.19 13.73 -12.90
CA ASN A 545 5.80 15.09 -13.28
C ASN A 545 6.72 16.15 -12.65
N LEU A 546 7.15 15.96 -11.39
CA LEU A 546 8.11 16.85 -10.74
C LEU A 546 9.50 16.78 -11.40
N PHE A 547 10.00 15.57 -11.69
CA PHE A 547 11.25 15.38 -12.41
C PHE A 547 11.21 16.03 -13.80
N ALA A 548 10.13 15.81 -14.55
CA ALA A 548 9.94 16.45 -15.85
C ALA A 548 9.90 17.98 -15.72
N ALA A 549 9.08 18.52 -14.80
CA ALA A 549 8.95 19.96 -14.57
C ALA A 549 10.30 20.62 -14.24
N LEU A 550 11.10 20.01 -13.36
CA LEU A 550 12.39 20.55 -12.95
C LEU A 550 13.48 20.36 -14.01
N SER A 551 13.34 19.34 -14.88
CA SER A 551 14.28 19.11 -15.97
C SER A 551 14.15 20.11 -17.10
N PHE A 552 13.00 20.80 -17.24
CA PHE A 552 12.81 21.79 -18.32
C PHE A 552 13.84 22.93 -18.29
N GLY A 553 14.27 23.36 -17.10
CA GLY A 553 15.29 24.40 -16.93
C GLY A 553 16.72 23.88 -16.75
N ALA A 554 16.96 22.57 -16.93
CA ALA A 554 18.27 21.99 -16.67
C ALA A 554 19.27 22.27 -17.81
N PRO A 555 20.55 22.55 -17.49
CA PRO A 555 21.58 22.78 -18.50
C PRO A 555 21.89 21.49 -19.30
N GLY A 556 22.26 21.64 -20.57
CA GLY A 556 22.66 20.52 -21.43
C GLY A 556 21.50 19.61 -21.88
N THR A 557 20.26 20.11 -21.81
CA THR A 557 19.08 19.42 -22.36
C THR A 557 19.10 19.47 -23.88
N ARG A 558 18.67 18.37 -24.52
CA ARG A 558 18.52 18.31 -25.98
C ARG A 558 17.03 18.37 -26.30
N ILE A 559 16.59 19.51 -26.84
CA ILE A 559 15.17 19.78 -27.07
C ILE A 559 14.85 19.51 -28.54
N ASN A 560 13.76 18.80 -28.77
CA ASN A 560 13.26 18.56 -30.11
C ASN A 560 11.77 18.85 -30.16
N ARG A 561 11.29 19.34 -31.30
CA ARG A 561 9.88 19.33 -31.63
C ARG A 561 9.46 17.91 -32.00
N THR A 562 8.35 17.49 -31.41
CA THR A 562 7.73 16.20 -31.65
C THR A 562 6.30 16.41 -32.07
N MET A 563 5.97 15.93 -33.28
CA MET A 563 4.58 15.71 -33.67
C MET A 563 4.33 14.21 -33.70
N GLU A 564 3.41 13.73 -32.88
CA GLU A 564 3.21 12.30 -32.66
C GLU A 564 1.72 11.94 -32.63
N VAL A 565 1.41 10.82 -33.27
CA VAL A 565 0.14 10.12 -33.15
C VAL A 565 0.43 8.70 -32.69
N GLN A 566 -0.19 8.27 -31.60
CA GLN A 566 -0.02 6.95 -31.04
C GLN A 566 -1.40 6.34 -30.77
N ALA A 567 -1.56 5.06 -31.10
CA ALA A 567 -2.69 4.25 -30.66
C ALA A 567 -2.15 3.03 -29.90
N ASN A 568 -2.77 2.73 -28.76
CA ASN A 568 -2.40 1.62 -27.89
C ASN A 568 -3.63 0.80 -27.54
N PHE A 569 -3.47 -0.51 -27.47
CA PHE A 569 -4.46 -1.43 -26.90
C PHE A 569 -3.78 -2.27 -25.83
N ILE A 570 -4.23 -2.16 -24.58
CA ILE A 570 -3.74 -2.96 -23.46
C ILE A 570 -4.83 -3.97 -23.12
N LYS A 571 -4.46 -5.23 -22.91
CA LYS A 571 -5.37 -6.26 -22.40
C LYS A 571 -4.68 -7.15 -21.39
N GLN A 572 -5.37 -7.33 -20.27
CA GLN A 572 -5.05 -8.32 -19.28
C GLN A 572 -5.69 -9.66 -19.68
N VAL A 573 -4.84 -10.65 -19.95
CA VAL A 573 -5.29 -12.00 -20.32
C VAL A 573 -5.80 -12.73 -19.09
N ASN A 574 -5.00 -12.67 -18.02
CA ASN A 574 -5.30 -13.20 -16.69
C ASN A 574 -4.60 -12.32 -15.64
N ARG A 575 -4.68 -12.69 -14.36
CA ARG A 575 -4.10 -11.90 -13.26
C ARG A 575 -2.60 -11.62 -13.38
N ASP A 576 -1.82 -12.52 -14.00
CA ASP A 576 -0.36 -12.47 -14.03
C ASP A 576 0.18 -11.95 -15.38
N ILE A 577 -0.62 -12.01 -16.46
CA ILE A 577 -0.21 -11.67 -17.84
C ILE A 577 -0.99 -10.47 -18.37
N THR A 578 -0.26 -9.46 -18.82
CA THR A 578 -0.79 -8.34 -19.61
C THR A 578 -0.01 -8.23 -20.90
N TYR A 579 -0.70 -7.96 -22.02
CA TYR A 579 -0.03 -7.52 -23.24
C TYR A 579 -0.50 -6.13 -23.66
N ARG A 580 0.33 -5.44 -24.43
CA ARG A 580 0.02 -4.18 -25.11
C ARG A 580 0.43 -4.28 -26.57
N LEU A 581 -0.47 -3.82 -27.43
CA LEU A 581 -0.21 -3.55 -28.84
C LEU A 581 -0.17 -2.04 -29.02
N GLY A 582 0.86 -1.53 -29.69
CA GLY A 582 1.01 -0.11 -29.99
C GLY A 582 1.26 0.11 -31.47
N ILE A 583 0.78 1.23 -32.00
CA ILE A 583 1.25 1.80 -33.25
C ILE A 583 1.52 3.28 -33.01
N GLN A 584 2.60 3.79 -33.57
CA GLN A 584 2.98 5.18 -33.44
C GLN A 584 3.56 5.71 -34.74
N HIS A 585 3.27 6.98 -35.00
CA HIS A 585 3.87 7.77 -36.06
C HIS A 585 4.40 9.06 -35.45
N THR A 586 5.68 9.34 -35.66
CA THR A 586 6.35 10.47 -35.03
C THR A 586 7.19 11.22 -36.06
N TYR A 587 7.07 12.54 -36.07
CA TYR A 587 8.01 13.48 -36.68
C TYR A 587 8.89 14.09 -35.60
N PHE A 588 10.19 14.08 -35.84
CA PHE A 588 11.23 14.56 -34.96
C PHE A 588 12.03 15.66 -35.64
N GLU A 589 12.20 16.78 -34.95
CA GLU A 589 12.96 17.94 -35.41
C GLU A 589 13.75 18.55 -34.24
N PRO A 590 15.08 18.61 -34.27
CA PRO A 590 15.88 19.25 -33.24
C PRO A 590 15.62 20.76 -33.21
N VAL A 591 15.61 21.37 -32.02
CA VAL A 591 15.41 22.82 -31.83
C VAL A 591 16.38 23.36 -30.77
N GLY A 592 16.56 24.68 -30.73
CA GLY A 592 17.43 25.33 -29.76
C GLY A 592 18.91 25.07 -30.02
N SER A 593 19.67 24.78 -28.96
CA SER A 593 21.10 24.48 -29.02
C SER A 593 21.40 23.07 -29.51
N PHE A 594 20.37 22.25 -29.71
CA PHE A 594 20.54 20.86 -30.08
C PHE A 594 20.87 20.70 -31.58
N VAL A 595 22.12 20.38 -31.89
CA VAL A 595 22.60 20.16 -33.27
C VAL A 595 22.63 18.66 -33.58
N PHE A 596 21.86 18.25 -34.57
CA PHE A 596 21.72 16.85 -34.98
C PHE A 596 21.68 16.72 -36.51
N ALA A 597 22.39 15.74 -37.04
CA ALA A 597 22.28 15.30 -38.42
C ALA A 597 22.59 13.80 -38.53
N TYR A 598 22.11 13.18 -39.61
CA TYR A 598 22.47 11.82 -40.01
C TYR A 598 22.56 11.72 -41.53
N GLU A 599 23.33 10.76 -42.04
CA GLU A 599 23.41 10.49 -43.48
C GLU A 599 22.20 9.65 -43.95
N LYS A 600 21.48 10.13 -44.97
CA LYS A 600 20.28 9.43 -45.50
C LYS A 600 20.62 8.14 -46.24
N ASN A 601 21.71 8.14 -47.01
CA ASN A 601 22.08 7.04 -47.92
C ASN A 601 23.55 6.60 -47.72
N PRO A 602 23.92 6.14 -46.51
CA PRO A 602 25.28 5.71 -46.19
C PRO A 602 25.72 4.55 -47.09
N HIS A 603 26.64 4.83 -48.02
CA HIS A 603 27.28 3.80 -48.87
C HIS A 603 28.80 3.93 -48.78
N ARG A 604 29.46 2.78 -48.57
CA ARG A 604 30.92 2.67 -48.59
C ARG A 604 31.41 2.96 -50.01
N GLY A 605 32.25 3.99 -50.19
CA GLY A 605 33.03 4.18 -51.43
C GLY A 605 32.47 5.14 -52.48
N ARG A 606 31.54 6.06 -52.16
CA ARG A 606 31.19 7.16 -53.08
C ARG A 606 32.10 8.37 -52.91
N THR A 607 32.64 8.88 -54.01
CA THR A 607 33.35 10.16 -54.14
C THR A 607 32.36 11.33 -54.31
N GLY A 608 31.41 11.48 -53.38
CA GLY A 608 30.41 12.54 -53.41
C GLY A 608 30.04 13.05 -52.02
N THR A 609 29.55 14.29 -51.94
CA THR A 609 29.14 14.93 -50.68
C THR A 609 27.98 14.15 -50.04
N PRO A 610 28.07 13.77 -48.75
CA PRO A 610 27.02 13.02 -48.08
C PRO A 610 25.71 13.82 -48.02
N VAL A 611 24.59 13.15 -48.31
CA VAL A 611 23.25 13.77 -48.20
C VAL A 611 22.78 13.67 -46.76
N LEU A 612 22.83 14.79 -46.06
CA LEU A 612 22.45 14.88 -44.65
C LEU A 612 20.94 15.12 -44.47
N ALA A 613 20.40 14.62 -43.38
CA ALA A 613 19.12 15.05 -42.84
C ALA A 613 19.28 15.46 -41.38
N GLU A 614 18.52 16.47 -40.98
CA GLU A 614 18.50 16.98 -39.60
C GLU A 614 17.15 16.73 -38.92
N ASN A 615 16.18 16.16 -39.64
CA ASN A 615 14.90 15.71 -39.12
C ASN A 615 14.56 14.31 -39.66
N PHE A 616 13.60 13.65 -39.02
CA PHE A 616 13.12 12.36 -39.50
C PHE A 616 11.69 12.07 -39.06
N ARG A 617 11.09 11.09 -39.74
CA ARG A 617 9.81 10.49 -39.42
C ARG A 617 10.00 8.99 -39.24
N TYR A 618 9.27 8.39 -38.30
CA TYR A 618 9.17 6.95 -38.24
C TYR A 618 7.75 6.53 -37.89
N THR A 619 7.37 5.38 -38.43
CA THR A 619 6.14 4.68 -38.09
C THR A 619 6.53 3.33 -37.54
N ALA A 620 6.04 2.97 -36.36
CA ALA A 620 6.40 1.72 -35.71
C ALA A 620 5.19 1.05 -35.06
N ALA A 621 5.16 -0.29 -35.09
CA ALA A 621 4.26 -1.10 -34.30
C ALA A 621 5.02 -1.78 -33.17
N SER A 622 4.40 -1.93 -32.01
CA SER A 622 5.01 -2.56 -30.84
C SER A 622 4.11 -3.61 -30.21
N PHE A 623 4.74 -4.65 -29.67
CA PHE A 623 4.14 -5.69 -28.86
C PHE A 623 4.91 -5.80 -27.55
N GLU A 624 4.24 -5.51 -26.44
CA GLU A 624 4.77 -5.68 -25.08
C GLU A 624 4.02 -6.83 -24.40
N LEU A 625 4.75 -7.77 -23.82
CA LEU A 625 4.23 -8.86 -23.00
C LEU A 625 4.84 -8.76 -21.61
N ARG A 626 3.99 -8.69 -20.59
CA ARG A 626 4.42 -8.64 -19.19
C ARG A 626 3.84 -9.81 -18.41
N TYR A 627 4.73 -10.51 -17.70
CA TYR A 627 4.41 -11.55 -16.73
C TYR A 627 4.87 -11.13 -15.33
N ALA A 628 3.96 -11.12 -14.36
CA ALA A 628 4.26 -10.81 -12.97
C ALA A 628 3.42 -11.67 -12.02
N TYR A 629 4.06 -12.57 -11.30
CA TYR A 629 3.39 -13.55 -10.46
C TYR A 629 2.86 -12.96 -9.15
N LYS A 630 1.54 -13.13 -8.90
CA LYS A 630 0.84 -12.71 -7.67
C LYS A 630 0.93 -11.21 -7.37
N GLU A 631 1.04 -10.40 -8.40
CA GLU A 631 0.97 -8.95 -8.28
C GLU A 631 -0.49 -8.50 -8.18
N LEU A 632 -0.82 -7.70 -7.17
CA LEU A 632 -2.13 -7.08 -7.04
C LEU A 632 -2.09 -5.67 -7.62
N MET A 633 -2.98 -5.41 -8.58
CA MET A 633 -3.23 -4.08 -9.13
C MET A 633 -4.67 -3.66 -8.84
N VAL A 634 -4.85 -2.38 -8.50
CA VAL A 634 -6.17 -1.76 -8.35
C VAL A 634 -6.41 -0.79 -9.50
N ILE A 635 -7.61 -0.83 -10.05
CA ILE A 635 -8.03 -0.02 -11.19
C ILE A 635 -8.59 1.33 -10.72
N ARG A 636 -8.06 2.42 -11.26
CA ARG A 636 -8.50 3.81 -11.02
C ARG A 636 -8.75 4.53 -12.33
N GLY A 637 -10.00 4.88 -12.65
CA GLY A 637 -10.30 5.61 -13.90
C GLY A 637 -9.82 4.84 -15.13
N SER A 638 -8.89 5.40 -15.92
CA SER A 638 -8.21 4.72 -17.03
C SER A 638 -6.82 4.16 -16.67
N GLN A 639 -6.46 4.12 -15.39
CA GLN A 639 -5.14 3.72 -14.88
C GLN A 639 -5.24 2.50 -13.96
N ARG A 640 -4.10 1.82 -13.76
CA ARG A 640 -3.94 0.77 -12.75
C ARG A 640 -2.78 1.12 -11.84
N ILE A 641 -2.99 0.97 -10.54
CA ILE A 641 -1.99 1.22 -9.50
C ILE A 641 -1.58 -0.13 -8.90
N ARG A 642 -0.28 -0.38 -8.82
CA ARG A 642 0.28 -1.55 -8.16
C ARG A 642 0.15 -1.39 -6.65
N VAL A 643 -0.47 -2.36 -5.98
CA VAL A 643 -0.67 -2.35 -4.52
C VAL A 643 0.26 -3.31 -3.81
N THR A 644 0.57 -4.46 -4.40
CA THR A 644 1.57 -5.39 -3.86
C THR A 644 2.73 -5.58 -4.82
N LEU A 645 3.92 -5.81 -4.27
CA LEU A 645 5.09 -6.18 -5.06
C LEU A 645 4.99 -7.65 -5.51
N PRO A 646 5.42 -8.00 -6.73
CA PRO A 646 5.47 -9.38 -7.20
C PRO A 646 6.31 -10.27 -6.26
N LYS A 647 5.88 -11.51 -6.02
CA LYS A 647 6.62 -12.47 -5.17
C LYS A 647 7.79 -13.15 -5.90
N ALA A 648 7.83 -13.05 -7.22
CA ALA A 648 8.86 -13.60 -8.10
C ALA A 648 9.30 -12.48 -9.07
N PRO A 649 10.41 -12.65 -9.82
CA PRO A 649 10.80 -11.68 -10.83
C PRO A 649 9.65 -11.41 -11.81
N ALA A 650 9.38 -10.13 -12.07
CA ALA A 650 8.49 -9.70 -13.12
C ALA A 650 9.28 -9.53 -14.42
N PHE A 651 8.79 -10.14 -15.49
CA PHE A 651 9.41 -10.13 -16.81
C PHE A 651 8.58 -9.26 -17.75
N THR A 652 9.23 -8.38 -18.50
CA THR A 652 8.60 -7.58 -19.56
C THR A 652 9.40 -7.73 -20.84
N PHE A 653 8.79 -8.34 -21.84
CA PHE A 653 9.33 -8.46 -23.19
C PHE A 653 8.71 -7.38 -24.07
N LEU A 654 9.52 -6.69 -24.86
CA LEU A 654 9.08 -5.67 -25.80
C LEU A 654 9.72 -5.95 -27.17
N TYR A 655 8.87 -6.03 -28.18
CA TYR A 655 9.26 -6.05 -29.58
C TYR A 655 8.68 -4.84 -30.30
N THR A 656 9.49 -4.13 -31.08
CA THR A 656 9.05 -3.00 -31.91
C THR A 656 9.55 -3.19 -33.34
N ARG A 657 8.66 -3.04 -34.31
CA ARG A 657 8.96 -3.03 -35.74
C ARG A 657 8.75 -1.64 -36.32
N GLY A 658 9.77 -1.05 -36.92
CA GLY A 658 9.67 0.15 -37.74
C GLY A 658 9.39 -0.17 -39.20
N PHE A 659 8.63 0.69 -39.86
CA PHE A 659 8.23 0.55 -41.26
C PHE A 659 8.65 1.78 -42.06
N ARG A 660 9.54 1.57 -43.04
CA ARG A 660 9.84 2.59 -44.06
C ARG A 660 8.66 2.76 -45.02
N GLY A 661 8.46 3.98 -45.49
CA GLY A 661 7.41 4.33 -46.46
C GLY A 661 6.00 4.49 -45.85
N LEU A 662 5.67 3.70 -44.82
CA LEU A 662 4.37 3.81 -44.13
C LEU A 662 4.22 5.18 -43.46
N LEU A 663 3.21 5.96 -43.88
CA LEU A 663 3.01 7.36 -43.49
C LEU A 663 4.26 8.25 -43.69
N GLY A 664 5.12 7.90 -44.65
CA GLY A 664 6.38 8.61 -44.90
C GLY A 664 7.49 8.32 -43.88
N GLY A 665 7.41 7.20 -43.15
CA GLY A 665 8.49 6.76 -42.25
C GLY A 665 9.81 6.51 -42.98
N ASN A 666 10.94 6.87 -42.37
CA ASN A 666 12.26 6.80 -43.02
C ASN A 666 12.99 5.47 -42.78
N PHE A 667 12.62 4.70 -41.77
CA PHE A 667 13.43 3.58 -41.28
C PHE A 667 12.66 2.26 -41.17
N ASP A 668 13.31 1.19 -41.61
CA ASP A 668 12.97 -0.19 -41.24
C ASP A 668 13.93 -0.64 -40.15
N TYR A 669 13.38 -1.12 -39.03
CA TYR A 669 14.18 -1.60 -37.90
C TYR A 669 13.39 -2.55 -37.02
N ASP A 670 14.11 -3.36 -36.26
CA ASP A 670 13.54 -4.20 -35.21
C ASP A 670 14.20 -3.85 -33.89
N LYS A 671 13.43 -3.74 -32.82
CA LYS A 671 13.95 -3.58 -31.45
C LYS A 671 13.40 -4.69 -30.58
N VAL A 672 14.28 -5.41 -29.89
CA VAL A 672 13.94 -6.44 -28.92
C VAL A 672 14.50 -6.03 -27.57
N GLN A 673 13.68 -6.07 -26.53
CA GLN A 673 14.08 -5.73 -25.17
C GLN A 673 13.45 -6.68 -24.15
N LEU A 674 14.24 -7.09 -23.15
CA LEU A 674 13.81 -7.82 -21.98
C LEU A 674 14.12 -7.00 -20.72
N ASN A 675 13.11 -6.78 -19.89
CA ASN A 675 13.28 -6.23 -18.54
C ASN A 675 12.92 -7.29 -17.49
N ILE A 676 13.79 -7.45 -16.50
CA ILE A 676 13.61 -8.32 -15.33
C ILE A 676 13.67 -7.43 -14.10
N SER A 677 12.63 -7.46 -13.27
CA SER A 677 12.57 -6.66 -12.05
C SER A 677 12.09 -7.47 -10.85
N GLN A 678 12.72 -7.28 -9.68
CA GLN A 678 12.34 -8.00 -8.48
C GLN A 678 12.62 -7.16 -7.22
N HIS A 679 11.72 -7.27 -6.25
CA HIS A 679 11.96 -6.86 -4.88
C HIS A 679 12.26 -8.10 -4.04
N ILE A 680 13.37 -8.09 -3.31
CA ILE A 680 13.92 -9.25 -2.60
C ILE A 680 13.99 -8.90 -1.11
N THR A 681 13.32 -9.68 -0.28
CA THR A 681 13.53 -9.64 1.17
C THR A 681 14.79 -10.45 1.50
N THR A 682 15.83 -9.79 2.04
CA THR A 682 17.13 -10.40 2.36
C THR A 682 17.27 -10.78 3.84
N GLY A 683 16.14 -10.92 4.55
CA GLY A 683 16.11 -11.27 5.98
C GLY A 683 16.80 -10.20 6.82
N PHE A 684 17.86 -10.58 7.54
CA PHE A 684 18.59 -9.66 8.43
C PHE A 684 19.30 -8.51 7.70
N LEU A 685 19.61 -8.67 6.40
CA LEU A 685 20.26 -7.63 5.59
C LEU A 685 19.29 -6.53 5.14
N GLY A 686 17.99 -6.69 5.40
CA GLY A 686 16.94 -5.76 4.99
C GLY A 686 16.33 -6.15 3.64
N ASN A 687 16.18 -5.19 2.73
CA ASN A 687 15.48 -5.36 1.46
C ASN A 687 16.38 -4.95 0.28
N ALA A 688 16.18 -5.59 -0.86
CA ALA A 688 16.86 -5.26 -2.10
C ALA A 688 15.89 -5.05 -3.26
N ASP A 689 16.18 -4.09 -4.11
CA ASP A 689 15.50 -3.86 -5.38
C ASP A 689 16.46 -4.08 -6.54
N PHE A 690 16.02 -4.88 -7.49
CA PHE A 690 16.80 -5.31 -8.65
C PHE A 690 16.05 -4.99 -9.95
N ASN A 691 16.74 -4.38 -10.91
CA ASN A 691 16.25 -4.16 -12.26
C ASN A 691 17.36 -4.43 -13.30
N LEU A 692 17.11 -5.33 -14.23
CA LEU A 692 17.99 -5.64 -15.35
C LEU A 692 17.22 -5.39 -16.65
N THR A 693 17.75 -4.55 -17.52
CA THR A 693 17.26 -4.36 -18.89
C THR A 693 18.33 -4.81 -19.86
N VAL A 694 17.95 -5.63 -20.84
CA VAL A 694 18.82 -6.05 -21.94
C VAL A 694 18.06 -5.82 -23.24
N GLY A 695 18.72 -5.30 -24.27
CA GLY A 695 18.07 -5.10 -25.55
C GLY A 695 19.04 -5.01 -26.72
N LYS A 696 18.45 -5.17 -27.91
CA LYS A 696 19.14 -5.05 -29.19
C LYS A 696 18.25 -4.37 -30.22
N ILE A 697 18.85 -3.51 -31.02
CA ILE A 697 18.24 -2.77 -32.11
C ILE A 697 18.92 -3.20 -33.42
N PHE A 698 18.12 -3.68 -34.36
CA PHE A 698 18.53 -4.13 -35.68
C PHE A 698 18.11 -3.09 -36.70
N GLY A 699 19.02 -2.69 -37.58
CA GLY A 699 18.78 -1.68 -38.60
C GLY A 699 19.62 -0.43 -38.38
N ARG A 700 19.63 0.44 -39.41
CA ARG A 700 20.38 1.71 -39.41
C ARG A 700 19.47 2.84 -38.93
N LEU A 701 19.72 3.33 -37.72
CA LEU A 701 18.90 4.32 -37.05
C LEU A 701 19.74 5.47 -36.49
N PRO A 702 19.30 6.72 -36.64
CA PRO A 702 19.95 7.85 -36.01
C PRO A 702 19.94 7.69 -34.49
N TYR A 703 20.95 8.22 -33.81
CA TYR A 703 21.15 7.98 -32.38
C TYR A 703 19.96 8.35 -31.47
N PRO A 704 19.08 9.34 -31.77
CA PRO A 704 17.89 9.58 -30.95
C PRO A 704 16.88 8.42 -30.95
N MET A 705 16.99 7.48 -31.89
CA MET A 705 16.16 6.27 -31.96
C MET A 705 16.83 5.04 -31.33
N LEU A 706 18.09 5.16 -30.91
CA LEU A 706 18.85 4.10 -30.25
C LEU A 706 18.59 4.06 -28.74
N ASP A 707 19.22 3.12 -28.03
CA ASP A 707 19.12 3.11 -26.57
C ASP A 707 20.02 4.17 -25.94
N VAL A 708 19.43 4.92 -25.02
CA VAL A 708 20.07 6.00 -24.28
C VAL A 708 19.78 5.76 -22.80
N PRO A 709 20.80 5.41 -21.98
CA PRO A 709 20.61 5.31 -20.54
C PRO A 709 20.22 6.67 -19.96
N ARG A 710 19.27 6.65 -19.02
CA ARG A 710 18.67 7.88 -18.48
C ARG A 710 19.60 8.59 -17.51
N GLY A 711 20.30 9.62 -17.97
CA GLY A 711 20.99 10.56 -17.09
C GLY A 711 20.02 11.38 -16.23
N ASN A 712 20.51 11.90 -15.11
CA ASN A 712 19.75 12.77 -14.22
C ASN A 712 20.45 14.13 -14.11
N PRO A 713 19.93 15.19 -14.74
CA PRO A 713 20.55 16.50 -14.67
C PRO A 713 20.20 17.26 -13.37
N THR A 714 19.33 16.70 -12.52
CA THR A 714 18.83 17.33 -11.30
C THR A 714 19.49 16.76 -10.04
N PRO A 715 19.52 17.50 -8.92
CA PRO A 715 19.94 16.96 -7.62
C PRO A 715 18.87 16.09 -6.95
N ILE A 716 17.78 15.77 -7.64
CA ILE A 716 16.70 14.95 -7.08
C ILE A 716 16.97 13.49 -7.38
N TYR A 717 16.97 12.66 -6.33
CA TYR A 717 17.13 11.22 -6.49
C TYR A 717 15.96 10.62 -7.27
N SER A 718 16.29 9.76 -8.24
CA SER A 718 15.34 8.97 -9.02
C SER A 718 15.86 7.55 -9.14
N ASP A 719 15.04 6.58 -8.74
CA ASP A 719 15.45 5.17 -8.59
C ASP A 719 16.00 4.58 -9.90
N LYS A 720 15.45 5.00 -11.04
CA LYS A 720 15.75 4.43 -12.37
C LYS A 720 16.76 5.23 -13.22
N ASN A 721 17.17 6.42 -12.77
CA ASN A 721 18.07 7.29 -13.54
C ASN A 721 19.49 7.23 -12.99
N TYR A 722 20.49 7.42 -13.85
CA TYR A 722 21.90 7.56 -13.48
C TYR A 722 22.17 8.99 -13.03
N SER A 723 22.52 9.15 -11.76
CA SER A 723 22.64 10.43 -11.06
C SER A 723 23.75 11.31 -11.62
N LEU A 724 24.87 10.70 -12.02
CA LEU A 724 26.05 11.43 -12.49
C LEU A 724 26.28 11.30 -14.00
N MET A 725 25.43 10.56 -14.71
CA MET A 725 25.45 10.49 -16.16
C MET A 725 24.80 11.74 -16.75
N ASN A 726 25.46 12.35 -17.73
CA ASN A 726 24.86 13.44 -18.48
C ASN A 726 23.75 12.89 -19.41
N LEU A 727 22.76 13.71 -19.75
CA LEU A 727 21.77 13.33 -20.75
C LEU A 727 22.48 13.04 -22.08
N TYR A 728 22.19 11.88 -22.69
CA TYR A 728 22.79 11.45 -23.96
C TYR A 728 24.31 11.30 -23.94
N GLU A 729 24.88 11.02 -22.77
CA GLU A 729 26.31 10.75 -22.69
C GLU A 729 26.70 9.50 -23.49
N PHE A 730 25.89 8.44 -23.40
CA PHE A 730 26.12 7.18 -24.12
C PHE A 730 24.95 6.84 -25.03
N VAL A 731 25.27 6.19 -26.15
CA VAL A 731 24.29 5.56 -27.04
C VAL A 731 24.76 4.16 -27.41
N ALA A 732 23.80 3.24 -27.49
CA ALA A 732 24.05 1.86 -27.91
C ALA A 732 22.88 1.28 -28.71
N ASP A 733 23.19 0.35 -29.60
CA ASP A 733 22.20 -0.49 -30.28
C ASP A 733 22.18 -1.92 -29.71
N GLU A 734 23.22 -2.33 -28.99
CA GLU A 734 23.24 -3.50 -28.12
C GLU A 734 23.52 -3.05 -26.70
N TYR A 735 22.64 -3.33 -25.74
CA TYR A 735 22.74 -2.71 -24.42
C TYR A 735 22.28 -3.62 -23.28
N SER A 736 22.88 -3.39 -22.12
CA SER A 736 22.51 -3.96 -20.84
C SER A 736 22.61 -2.90 -19.75
N GLN A 737 21.60 -2.83 -18.89
CA GLN A 737 21.52 -1.86 -17.81
C GLN A 737 21.10 -2.60 -16.53
N LEU A 738 21.89 -2.45 -15.48
CA LEU A 738 21.67 -3.08 -14.17
C LEU A 738 21.53 -2.01 -13.10
N LEU A 739 20.46 -2.07 -12.33
CA LEU A 739 20.25 -1.26 -11.15
C LEU A 739 19.98 -2.18 -9.95
N TYR A 740 20.76 -1.96 -8.90
CA TYR A 740 20.63 -2.68 -7.64
C TYR A 740 20.65 -1.68 -6.48
N ILE A 741 19.67 -1.79 -5.59
CA ILE A 741 19.56 -0.97 -4.38
C ILE A 741 19.40 -1.91 -3.20
N GLN A 742 20.22 -1.76 -2.17
CA GLN A 742 20.12 -2.47 -0.89
C GLN A 742 19.74 -1.47 0.21
N HIS A 743 18.58 -1.69 0.80
CA HIS A 743 18.11 -1.00 2.01
C HIS A 743 18.48 -1.86 3.21
N PHE A 744 19.36 -1.35 4.08
CA PHE A 744 19.86 -2.12 5.23
C PHE A 744 18.99 -2.02 6.48
N GLU A 745 17.92 -1.22 6.43
CA GLU A 745 16.91 -1.13 7.49
C GLU A 745 17.45 -0.85 8.90
N GLY A 746 18.56 -0.11 8.94
CA GLY A 746 19.22 0.29 10.17
C GLY A 746 20.18 -0.74 10.75
N LEU A 747 20.55 -1.79 10.00
CA LEU A 747 21.53 -2.81 10.38
C LEU A 747 22.80 -2.20 11.00
N PHE A 748 23.30 -1.10 10.43
CA PHE A 748 24.49 -0.41 10.90
C PHE A 748 24.16 0.79 11.79
N THR A 749 23.18 1.60 11.41
CA THR A 749 22.86 2.86 12.10
C THR A 749 22.24 2.65 13.48
N ASN A 750 21.49 1.57 13.71
CA ASN A 750 20.91 1.26 15.02
C ASN A 750 21.98 0.94 16.09
N ARG A 751 23.23 0.67 15.69
CA ARG A 751 24.35 0.37 16.61
C ARG A 751 25.12 1.61 17.06
N ILE A 752 24.93 2.76 16.39
CA ILE A 752 25.63 4.00 16.69
C ILE A 752 24.66 4.91 17.47
N PRO A 753 24.92 5.27 18.75
CA PRO A 753 23.95 5.95 19.61
C PRO A 753 23.34 7.23 19.01
N LEU A 754 24.15 8.06 18.37
CA LEU A 754 23.68 9.31 17.76
C LEU A 754 22.77 9.04 16.54
N LEU A 755 23.17 8.12 15.65
CA LEU A 755 22.37 7.76 14.48
C LEU A 755 21.08 7.01 14.89
N LYS A 756 21.15 6.19 15.94
CA LYS A 756 20.00 5.54 16.59
C LYS A 756 19.01 6.58 17.11
N LYS A 757 19.48 7.63 17.81
CA LYS A 757 18.62 8.71 18.33
C LYS A 757 17.86 9.44 17.20
N TRP A 758 18.49 9.57 16.04
CA TRP A 758 17.91 10.22 14.86
C TRP A 758 17.10 9.26 13.98
N LYS A 759 17.05 7.96 14.34
CA LYS A 759 16.40 6.88 13.58
C LYS A 759 16.85 6.78 12.12
N LEU A 760 18.07 7.23 11.80
CA LEU A 760 18.57 7.19 10.42
C LEU A 760 18.68 5.74 9.94
N ARG A 761 18.40 5.50 8.67
CA ARG A 761 18.59 4.19 8.01
C ARG A 761 19.61 4.36 6.90
N ASN A 762 20.41 3.35 6.63
CA ASN A 762 21.41 3.41 5.58
C ASN A 762 21.01 2.53 4.39
N PHE A 763 21.44 2.96 3.20
CA PHE A 763 21.27 2.23 1.95
C PHE A 763 22.53 2.34 1.10
N ALA A 764 22.66 1.42 0.15
CA ALA A 764 23.65 1.49 -0.92
C ALA A 764 23.00 1.11 -2.24
N ALA A 765 23.45 1.71 -3.33
CA ALA A 765 23.01 1.40 -4.67
C ALA A 765 24.20 1.30 -5.63
N ALA A 766 24.07 0.42 -6.62
CA ALA A 766 24.98 0.31 -7.75
C ALA A 766 24.16 0.37 -9.04
N LYS A 767 24.55 1.26 -9.95
CA LYS A 767 23.92 1.41 -11.26
C LYS A 767 25.00 1.25 -12.34
N MET A 768 24.76 0.34 -13.28
CA MET A 768 25.68 0.00 -14.35
C MET A 768 24.97 0.04 -15.70
N ALA A 769 25.60 0.65 -16.70
CA ALA A 769 25.16 0.61 -18.08
C ALA A 769 26.30 0.17 -18.97
N PHE A 770 26.04 -0.76 -19.88
CA PHE A 770 27.01 -1.23 -20.86
C PHE A 770 26.32 -1.42 -22.19
N GLY A 771 27.06 -1.21 -23.26
CA GLY A 771 26.54 -1.47 -24.59
C GLY A 771 27.61 -1.38 -25.65
N HIS A 772 27.19 -1.58 -26.88
CA HIS A 772 28.01 -1.41 -28.05
C HIS A 772 27.20 -0.60 -29.08
N LEU A 773 27.90 0.16 -29.92
CA LEU A 773 27.33 0.79 -31.09
C LEU A 773 27.88 0.09 -32.31
N THR A 774 27.07 -0.72 -32.98
CA THR A 774 27.52 -1.47 -34.14
C THR A 774 28.00 -0.53 -35.26
N HIS A 775 28.91 -1.02 -36.10
CA HIS A 775 29.43 -0.26 -37.24
C HIS A 775 28.35 0.31 -38.16
N GLN A 776 27.19 -0.34 -38.26
CA GLN A 776 26.09 0.10 -39.11
C GLN A 776 25.47 1.42 -38.64
N ASN A 777 25.38 1.62 -37.32
CA ASN A 777 24.82 2.82 -36.71
C ASN A 777 25.88 3.89 -36.42
N ASN A 778 27.14 3.50 -36.24
CA ASN A 778 28.22 4.47 -36.13
C ASN A 778 28.46 5.22 -37.46
N PHE A 779 28.30 4.53 -38.60
CA PHE A 779 28.63 5.08 -39.91
C PHE A 779 27.66 6.17 -40.42
N ILE A 780 26.49 6.33 -39.80
CA ILE A 780 25.50 7.32 -40.25
C ILE A 780 25.62 8.67 -39.56
N LEU A 781 26.55 8.83 -38.61
CA LEU A 781 26.79 10.07 -37.88
C LEU A 781 27.84 10.93 -38.61
N PRO A 782 27.45 12.01 -39.29
CA PRO A 782 28.41 12.91 -39.91
C PRO A 782 29.19 13.72 -38.85
N PRO A 783 30.37 14.26 -39.19
CA PRO A 783 31.14 15.10 -38.26
C PRO A 783 30.45 16.44 -37.96
N THR A 784 29.70 16.98 -38.93
CA THR A 784 28.98 18.24 -38.83
C THR A 784 27.57 18.12 -39.41
N ASN A 785 26.71 19.09 -39.10
CA ASN A 785 25.44 19.28 -39.78
C ASN A 785 25.63 19.93 -41.17
N SER A 786 24.53 20.24 -41.86
CA SER A 786 24.55 20.86 -43.19
C SER A 786 25.16 22.27 -43.22
N GLU A 787 25.19 22.96 -42.08
CA GLU A 787 25.80 24.29 -41.91
C GLU A 787 27.26 24.24 -41.42
N GLY A 788 27.87 23.04 -41.32
CA GLY A 788 29.24 22.88 -40.83
C GLY A 788 29.41 22.99 -39.31
N ARG A 789 28.32 23.03 -38.54
CA ARG A 789 28.36 23.01 -37.07
C ARG A 789 28.63 21.59 -36.57
N PRO A 790 29.50 21.39 -35.57
CA PRO A 790 29.74 20.08 -34.99
C PRO A 790 28.47 19.52 -34.34
N LEU A 791 28.23 18.22 -34.48
CA LEU A 791 27.09 17.57 -33.83
C LEU A 791 27.23 17.58 -32.30
N SER A 792 26.10 17.54 -31.58
CA SER A 792 26.11 17.36 -30.14
C SER A 792 26.83 16.04 -29.76
N PRO A 793 27.85 16.06 -28.90
CA PRO A 793 28.74 14.93 -28.67
C PRO A 793 28.00 13.76 -28.01
N VAL A 794 28.28 12.54 -28.46
CA VAL A 794 27.79 11.29 -27.88
C VAL A 794 28.97 10.34 -27.77
N TYR A 795 29.14 9.70 -26.61
CA TYR A 795 30.20 8.73 -26.39
C TYR A 795 29.72 7.31 -26.69
N GLN A 796 30.64 6.48 -27.17
CA GLN A 796 30.48 5.04 -27.19
C GLN A 796 31.04 4.45 -25.90
N TYR A 797 30.52 3.29 -25.51
CA TYR A 797 31.14 2.49 -24.46
C TYR A 797 32.49 1.93 -24.95
N GLY A 798 33.49 1.96 -24.07
CA GLY A 798 34.72 1.18 -24.23
C GLY A 798 34.57 -0.24 -23.67
N ASN A 799 35.66 -0.83 -23.19
CA ASN A 799 35.68 -2.22 -22.68
C ASN A 799 35.12 -2.39 -21.25
N VAL A 800 34.61 -1.31 -20.63
CA VAL A 800 34.10 -1.34 -19.25
C VAL A 800 32.70 -0.73 -19.18
N PRO A 801 31.80 -1.23 -18.32
CA PRO A 801 30.50 -0.61 -18.10
C PRO A 801 30.66 0.78 -17.50
N TYR A 802 29.76 1.70 -17.86
CA TYR A 802 29.52 2.87 -17.03
C TYR A 802 29.04 2.38 -15.67
N THR A 803 29.64 2.85 -14.58
CA THR A 803 29.29 2.47 -13.22
C THR A 803 29.24 3.69 -12.30
N GLU A 804 28.16 3.81 -11.54
CA GLU A 804 28.06 4.69 -10.38
C GLU A 804 27.57 3.94 -9.15
N VAL A 805 28.08 4.35 -8.00
CA VAL A 805 27.65 3.83 -6.70
C VAL A 805 27.10 4.98 -5.87
N ALA A 806 26.00 4.74 -5.18
CA ALA A 806 25.41 5.68 -4.25
C ALA A 806 25.34 5.03 -2.87
N TYR A 807 25.54 5.83 -1.83
CA TYR A 807 25.33 5.41 -0.46
C TYR A 807 24.92 6.61 0.37
N GLY A 808 24.12 6.37 1.39
CA GLY A 808 23.57 7.47 2.14
C GLY A 808 22.66 7.07 3.26
N PHE A 809 21.96 8.08 3.75
CA PHE A 809 21.00 7.95 4.82
C PHE A 809 19.60 8.26 4.31
N GLU A 810 18.70 7.37 4.63
CA GLU A 810 17.26 7.53 4.52
C GLU A 810 16.70 7.91 5.90
N ASN A 811 15.42 8.27 5.91
CA ASN A 811 14.66 8.59 7.11
C ASN A 811 15.06 9.91 7.79
N ILE A 812 15.72 10.82 7.07
CA ILE A 812 16.01 12.18 7.55
C ILE A 812 14.69 12.95 7.62
N PHE A 813 14.35 13.50 8.79
CA PHE A 813 13.01 14.03 9.08
C PHE A 813 11.85 13.06 8.74
N LYS A 814 12.17 11.76 8.66
CA LYS A 814 11.27 10.66 8.29
C LYS A 814 10.84 10.57 6.80
N PHE A 815 11.12 11.56 5.93
CA PHE A 815 10.70 11.54 4.52
C PHE A 815 11.78 11.96 3.51
N ILE A 816 12.96 12.35 4.00
CA ILE A 816 14.10 12.76 3.16
C ILE A 816 15.15 11.66 3.17
N SER A 817 15.74 11.42 2.00
CA SER A 817 16.98 10.68 1.85
C SER A 817 18.05 11.59 1.28
N ILE A 818 19.28 11.42 1.74
CA ILE A 818 20.45 12.10 1.21
C ILE A 818 21.45 11.02 0.82
N SER A 819 21.95 11.09 -0.41
CA SER A 819 22.95 10.15 -0.93
C SER A 819 24.14 10.86 -1.53
N SER A 820 25.31 10.35 -1.21
CA SER A 820 26.56 10.63 -1.90
C SER A 820 26.67 9.66 -3.07
N ILE A 821 26.91 10.16 -4.27
CA ILE A 821 27.11 9.34 -5.47
C ILE A 821 28.53 9.53 -5.98
N HIS A 822 29.17 8.42 -6.35
CA HIS A 822 30.48 8.39 -6.99
C HIS A 822 30.39 7.69 -8.34
N ARG A 823 30.90 8.35 -9.37
CA ARG A 823 31.14 7.73 -10.67
C ARG A 823 32.45 6.94 -10.56
N LEU A 824 32.48 5.70 -11.04
CA LEU A 824 33.67 4.84 -10.95
C LEU A 824 34.43 4.71 -12.27
N THR A 825 33.76 4.93 -13.41
CA THR A 825 34.30 4.72 -14.75
C THR A 825 34.08 5.95 -15.64
N TYR A 826 34.80 6.07 -16.76
CA TYR A 826 34.68 7.21 -17.69
C TYR A 826 34.95 8.58 -17.04
N LEU A 827 35.92 8.63 -16.11
CA LEU A 827 36.28 9.83 -15.34
C LEU A 827 37.08 10.86 -16.14
N LYS A 828 37.57 10.48 -17.33
CA LYS A 828 38.38 11.31 -18.23
C LYS A 828 37.56 11.95 -19.35
N ASN A 829 36.28 11.60 -19.49
CA ASN A 829 35.39 12.23 -20.45
C ASN A 829 35.22 13.73 -20.12
N LYS A 830 34.98 14.55 -21.13
CA LYS A 830 34.83 16.00 -20.94
C LYS A 830 33.51 16.32 -20.22
N ASP A 831 33.54 17.31 -19.33
CA ASP A 831 32.36 17.87 -18.64
C ASP A 831 31.56 16.83 -17.81
N VAL A 832 32.25 15.84 -17.23
CA VAL A 832 31.62 14.79 -16.40
C VAL A 832 31.68 15.07 -14.91
N ARG A 833 30.58 14.76 -14.22
CA ARG A 833 30.49 14.83 -12.76
C ARG A 833 31.06 13.55 -12.14
N LYS A 834 32.13 13.69 -11.34
CA LYS A 834 32.79 12.56 -10.64
C LYS A 834 32.10 12.20 -9.32
N TRP A 835 31.52 13.22 -8.68
CA TRP A 835 30.83 13.13 -7.41
C TRP A 835 29.59 14.04 -7.43
N GLY A 836 28.57 13.67 -6.66
CA GLY A 836 27.41 14.53 -6.45
C GLY A 836 26.61 14.09 -5.24
N LEU A 837 25.66 14.94 -4.86
CA LEU A 837 24.75 14.70 -3.75
C LEU A 837 23.32 14.78 -4.28
N ASN A 838 22.55 13.70 -4.07
CA ASN A 838 21.13 13.71 -4.38
C ASN A 838 20.28 13.73 -3.12
N VAL A 839 19.18 14.45 -3.22
CA VAL A 839 18.10 14.45 -2.22
C VAL A 839 16.91 13.69 -2.79
N GLY A 840 16.48 12.64 -2.11
CA GLY A 840 15.25 11.93 -2.42
C GLY A 840 14.15 12.29 -1.43
N ILE A 841 12.91 12.32 -1.90
CA ILE A 841 11.73 12.44 -1.04
C ILE A 841 10.93 11.16 -1.20
N SER A 842 10.83 10.37 -0.15
CA SER A 842 10.02 9.16 -0.12
C SER A 842 9.44 8.96 1.27
N LEU A 843 8.14 8.65 1.33
CA LEU A 843 7.49 8.22 2.56
C LEU A 843 7.79 6.74 2.74
N VAL A 844 8.76 6.43 3.60
CA VAL A 844 9.12 5.06 3.96
C VAL A 844 8.50 4.72 5.31
N PHE A 845 7.42 3.94 5.29
CA PHE A 845 6.76 3.41 6.49
C PHE A 845 7.59 2.27 7.12
#